data_AF-A0A828Z9I1-F1
#
_entry.id   AF-A0A828Z9I1-F1
#
_cell.length_a   1.000
_cell.length_b   1.000
_cell.length_c   1.000
_cell.angle_alpha   90.00
_cell.angle_beta   90.00
_cell.angle_gamma   90.00
#
_symmetry.space_group_name_H-M   'P 1'
#
loop_
_entity.id
_entity.type
_entity.pdbx_description
1 polymer ?
#
loop_
_entity_poly.entity_id
_entity_poly.type
_entity_poly.pdbx_seq_one_letter_code
_entity_poly.pdbx_strand_id
1 'polypeptide(L)'
;MDLIYLNYFSLASLIGILFIGFTAFFFFSIQEKASGTIYLSVGLLFLGVLHVGYMAGFPFYSSWSVFHRWIIIPSPFLGTLFLAMFFFQYPQPVSKKIMIPAFSIALSGVVIICIWYFYESFSAKRVFYFSGHYWDFQVNFFYKVYAIAIIFYTFLFVAIGTWRMITLKGKDRIITGIVLIPMALIILIPGVFNAMSRDGAVSRELYQTVLDISLVTGLFVVLVGYINYTSEKTSILSRITGITLATFFLILQIVSIFIFNQYEESYDLIKKTEVRLSAAGLEASKDLEYVFQYDSGTDSITSLFPGNSQQPDESTLREFRFFKIAHSLFELPSLPNGEFKQSVEDILKNSPSGFDAYKAGVKDYLSSKNEAQLSGKDIESFFDSLQNTLVVLRNKHFHLPPKEKNDPVALDKLFQSKVPGIDGYLRELKKFALNPDVTDSATRDKIFDTLLTQIRKPDERTYKGERVYELNGLVPKHYISYFYVSEGKIYEVGFRYESLREYLHPTGKILYVSVLCILFLVLFGFRFFFQGALLNPLEEVVVGLREANSGNLEYRLEVKVEDEIGFIARSFNKMAQSIQNTRKRLHSSAETLDTSVTDFSEFTSLTSAKMESQAASLEEVNAVIESLSNASEKNVDSIRIQNENLIELNQKSQVLLDVIAKISDHSKGLDTNARESKLEMEVVKKSVEKTGQFLKNISNSFQRVD
;
A
#
# COMPACT_ATOMS: atom_id res chain seq x y z
N MET A 1 10.14 -34.01 -31.60
CA MET A 1 8.83 -33.49 -31.18
C MET A 1 9.07 -32.73 -29.89
N ASP A 2 8.95 -31.41 -29.94
CA ASP A 2 8.97 -30.60 -28.72
C ASP A 2 7.76 -30.99 -27.87
N LEU A 3 8.02 -31.61 -26.73
CA LEU A 3 6.98 -32.11 -25.81
C LEU A 3 6.19 -30.96 -25.12
N ILE A 4 6.58 -29.70 -25.36
CA ILE A 4 6.18 -28.52 -24.59
C ILE A 4 5.73 -27.40 -25.53
N TYR A 5 4.48 -26.97 -25.38
CA TYR A 5 3.88 -25.86 -26.11
C TYR A 5 3.45 -24.73 -25.15
N LEU A 6 4.42 -23.87 -24.83
CA LEU A 6 4.16 -22.68 -24.01
C LEU A 6 3.07 -21.81 -24.63
N ASN A 7 2.10 -21.44 -23.81
CA ASN A 7 0.94 -20.63 -24.17
C ASN A 7 0.63 -19.62 -23.07
N TYR A 8 -0.38 -18.77 -23.31
CA TYR A 8 -0.83 -17.77 -22.36
C TYR A 8 -1.11 -18.36 -20.97
N PHE A 9 -1.87 -19.45 -20.87
CA PHE A 9 -2.26 -20.03 -19.58
C PHE A 9 -1.07 -20.54 -18.76
N SER A 10 -0.07 -21.14 -19.42
CA SER A 10 1.17 -21.54 -18.74
C SER A 10 1.96 -20.34 -18.23
N LEU A 11 2.04 -19.26 -19.02
CA LEU A 11 2.75 -18.03 -18.65
C LEU A 11 2.07 -17.32 -17.48
N ALA A 12 0.75 -17.19 -17.56
CA ALA A 12 -0.09 -16.62 -16.51
C ALA A 12 0.08 -17.37 -15.19
N SER A 13 0.08 -18.70 -15.26
CA SER A 13 0.35 -19.56 -14.10
C SER A 13 1.77 -19.37 -13.56
N LEU A 14 2.79 -19.23 -14.43
CA LEU A 14 4.16 -18.92 -13.99
C LEU A 14 4.21 -17.60 -13.22
N ILE A 15 3.60 -16.53 -13.74
CA ILE A 15 3.55 -15.23 -13.07
C ILE A 15 2.92 -15.39 -11.68
N GLY A 16 1.80 -16.12 -11.59
CA GLY A 16 1.17 -16.45 -10.31
C GLY A 16 2.09 -17.19 -9.34
N ILE A 17 2.79 -18.23 -9.80
CA ILE A 17 3.76 -18.99 -8.98
C ILE A 17 4.85 -18.08 -8.44
N LEU A 18 5.46 -17.26 -9.30
CA LEU A 18 6.57 -16.40 -8.92
C LEU A 18 6.12 -15.33 -7.92
N PHE A 19 4.93 -14.76 -8.12
CA PHE A 19 4.41 -13.75 -7.23
C PHE A 19 3.99 -14.30 -5.86
N ILE A 20 3.33 -15.46 -5.84
CA ILE A 20 3.03 -16.20 -4.61
C ILE A 20 4.31 -16.57 -3.88
N GLY A 21 5.29 -17.11 -4.60
CA GLY A 21 6.57 -17.53 -4.04
C GLY A 21 7.31 -16.36 -3.39
N PHE A 22 7.37 -15.22 -4.07
CA PHE A 22 7.93 -13.98 -3.52
C PHE A 22 7.16 -13.53 -2.27
N THR A 23 5.82 -13.49 -2.33
CA THR A 23 4.97 -13.01 -1.23
C THR A 23 5.08 -13.92 0.00
N ALA A 24 5.09 -15.23 -0.19
CA ALA A 24 5.30 -16.20 0.89
C ALA A 24 6.71 -16.06 1.49
N PHE A 25 7.74 -15.94 0.65
CA PHE A 25 9.11 -15.69 1.09
C PHE A 25 9.22 -14.40 1.91
N PHE A 26 8.58 -13.32 1.45
CA PHE A 26 8.51 -12.05 2.17
C PHE A 26 7.97 -12.25 3.58
N PHE A 27 6.80 -12.89 3.72
CA PHE A 27 6.20 -13.15 5.03
C PHE A 27 7.07 -14.07 5.91
N PHE A 28 7.74 -15.08 5.33
CA PHE A 28 8.69 -15.91 6.08
C PHE A 28 9.92 -15.14 6.55
N SER A 29 10.39 -14.14 5.79
CA SER A 29 11.59 -13.35 6.10
C SER A 29 11.42 -12.38 7.28
N ILE A 30 10.18 -12.14 7.72
CA ILE A 30 9.90 -11.29 8.88
C ILE A 30 10.43 -11.96 10.16
N GLN A 31 11.33 -11.28 10.88
CA GLN A 31 12.03 -11.86 12.04
C GLN A 31 11.11 -12.10 13.25
N GLU A 32 10.41 -11.05 13.71
CA GLU A 32 9.49 -11.09 14.86
C GLU A 32 8.02 -11.24 14.41
N LYS A 33 7.76 -12.19 13.50
CA LYS A 33 6.41 -12.42 12.96
C LYS A 33 5.49 -13.16 13.93
N ALA A 34 4.20 -12.81 13.90
CA ALA A 34 3.17 -13.55 14.61
C ALA A 34 3.04 -14.98 14.05
N SER A 35 2.65 -15.93 14.90
CA SER A 35 2.39 -17.32 14.50
C SER A 35 1.39 -17.39 13.34
N GLY A 36 0.39 -16.51 13.31
CA GLY A 36 -0.57 -16.45 12.21
C GLY A 36 0.08 -16.15 10.86
N THR A 37 1.08 -15.27 10.81
CA THR A 37 1.80 -14.90 9.58
C THR A 37 2.47 -16.11 8.93
N ILE A 38 2.89 -17.11 9.71
CA ILE A 38 3.40 -18.39 9.19
C ILE A 38 2.29 -19.16 8.45
N TYR A 39 1.10 -19.26 9.04
CA TYR A 39 -0.05 -19.92 8.42
C TYR A 39 -0.54 -19.18 7.16
N LEU A 40 -0.45 -17.85 7.14
CA LEU A 40 -0.67 -17.06 5.92
C LEU A 40 0.30 -17.48 4.82
N SER A 41 1.61 -17.56 5.11
CA SER A 41 2.61 -18.00 4.13
C SER A 41 2.37 -19.43 3.63
N VAL A 42 2.05 -20.37 4.54
CA VAL A 42 1.78 -21.77 4.16
C VAL A 42 0.51 -21.88 3.32
N GLY A 43 -0.55 -21.14 3.68
CA GLY A 43 -1.77 -21.08 2.89
C GLY A 43 -1.52 -20.54 1.48
N LEU A 44 -0.70 -19.49 1.36
CA LEU A 44 -0.25 -18.97 0.07
C LEU A 44 0.54 -20.00 -0.74
N LEU A 45 1.45 -20.74 -0.13
CA LEU A 45 2.19 -21.80 -0.85
C LEU A 45 1.27 -22.88 -1.41
N PHE A 46 0.23 -23.29 -0.67
CA PHE A 46 -0.78 -24.22 -1.21
C PHE A 46 -1.57 -23.61 -2.37
N LEU A 47 -1.90 -22.32 -2.33
CA LEU A 47 -2.43 -21.63 -3.51
C LEU A 47 -1.38 -21.58 -4.64
N GLY A 48 -0.10 -21.49 -4.34
CA GLY A 48 0.98 -21.58 -5.34
C GLY A 48 1.03 -22.94 -6.04
N VAL A 49 0.82 -24.02 -5.28
CA VAL A 49 0.77 -25.40 -5.80
C VAL A 49 -0.35 -25.58 -6.83
N LEU A 50 -1.49 -24.87 -6.69
CA LEU A 50 -2.53 -24.80 -7.72
C LEU A 50 -1.97 -24.32 -9.06
N HIS A 51 -1.25 -23.18 -9.06
CA HIS A 51 -0.67 -22.62 -10.28
C HIS A 51 0.49 -23.48 -10.83
N VAL A 52 1.26 -24.15 -9.96
CA VAL A 52 2.24 -25.16 -10.40
C VAL A 52 1.55 -26.27 -11.20
N GLY A 53 0.41 -26.77 -10.71
CA GLY A 53 -0.39 -27.75 -11.45
C GLY A 53 -0.83 -27.24 -12.82
N TYR A 54 -1.33 -26.00 -12.91
CA TYR A 54 -1.71 -25.41 -14.20
C TYR A 54 -0.52 -25.20 -15.14
N MET A 55 0.59 -24.66 -14.65
CA MET A 55 1.82 -24.47 -15.41
C MET A 55 2.38 -25.80 -15.93
N ALA A 56 2.23 -26.88 -15.18
CA ALA A 56 2.63 -28.23 -15.58
C ALA A 56 1.62 -28.92 -16.53
N GLY A 57 0.35 -28.50 -16.53
CA GLY A 57 -0.69 -29.11 -17.37
C GLY A 57 -0.79 -28.47 -18.75
N PHE A 58 -0.86 -27.14 -18.82
CA PHE A 58 -1.18 -26.41 -20.05
C PHE A 58 -0.20 -26.55 -21.21
N PRO A 59 1.14 -26.65 -20.99
CA PRO A 59 2.08 -26.78 -22.09
C PRO A 59 2.04 -28.15 -22.78
N PHE A 60 1.55 -29.18 -22.10
CA PHE A 60 1.66 -30.55 -22.59
C PHE A 60 0.36 -30.99 -23.27
N TYR A 61 0.44 -31.27 -24.57
CA TYR A 61 -0.69 -31.79 -25.34
C TYR A 61 -0.97 -33.29 -25.09
N SER A 62 0.00 -34.02 -24.55
CA SER A 62 -0.17 -35.44 -24.21
C SER A 62 -1.30 -35.66 -23.20
N SER A 63 -2.05 -36.75 -23.36
CA SER A 63 -3.15 -37.12 -22.44
C SER A 63 -2.67 -37.46 -21.02
N TRP A 64 -1.37 -37.71 -20.83
CA TRP A 64 -0.74 -37.87 -19.51
C TRP A 64 -0.67 -36.56 -18.72
N SER A 65 -0.80 -35.41 -19.37
CA SER A 65 -0.85 -34.12 -18.67
C SER A 65 -2.01 -34.04 -17.66
N VAL A 66 -3.08 -34.84 -17.83
CA VAL A 66 -4.26 -34.88 -16.95
C VAL A 66 -3.93 -35.03 -15.46
N PHE A 67 -2.82 -35.70 -15.12
CA PHE A 67 -2.40 -35.94 -13.74
C PHE A 67 -1.99 -34.66 -13.00
N HIS A 68 -1.79 -33.54 -13.68
CA HIS A 68 -1.66 -32.24 -13.03
C HIS A 68 -2.87 -31.93 -12.12
N ARG A 69 -4.05 -32.50 -12.43
CA ARG A 69 -5.27 -32.38 -11.61
C ARG A 69 -5.13 -32.97 -10.22
N TRP A 70 -4.26 -33.97 -10.02
CA TRP A 70 -4.02 -34.57 -8.72
C TRP A 70 -3.38 -33.60 -7.72
N ILE A 71 -2.71 -32.57 -8.24
CA ILE A 71 -2.09 -31.51 -7.46
C ILE A 71 -3.07 -30.32 -7.31
N ILE A 72 -3.83 -30.02 -8.36
CA ILE A 72 -4.80 -28.92 -8.37
C ILE A 72 -5.95 -29.12 -7.39
N ILE A 73 -6.54 -30.32 -7.33
CA ILE A 73 -7.78 -30.54 -6.57
C ILE A 73 -7.59 -30.33 -5.04
N PRO A 74 -6.54 -30.86 -4.39
CA PRO A 74 -6.30 -30.62 -2.97
C PRO A 74 -5.93 -29.17 -2.62
N SER A 75 -5.29 -28.45 -3.54
CA SER A 75 -4.59 -27.19 -3.27
C SER A 75 -5.50 -26.06 -2.76
N PRO A 76 -6.66 -25.75 -3.36
CA PRO A 76 -7.56 -24.71 -2.87
C PRO A 76 -8.10 -24.99 -1.46
N PHE A 77 -8.39 -26.26 -1.14
CA PHE A 77 -8.86 -26.64 0.19
C PHE A 77 -7.80 -26.41 1.26
N LEU A 78 -6.57 -26.90 1.01
CA LEU A 78 -5.45 -26.71 1.92
C LEU A 78 -5.10 -25.22 2.04
N GLY A 79 -5.05 -24.49 0.93
CA GLY A 79 -4.84 -23.04 0.93
C GLY A 79 -5.86 -22.33 1.82
N THR A 80 -7.15 -22.55 1.59
CA THR A 80 -8.24 -21.94 2.37
C THR A 80 -8.18 -22.33 3.85
N LEU A 81 -7.86 -23.59 4.16
CA LEU A 81 -7.75 -24.09 5.53
C LEU A 81 -6.59 -23.44 6.29
N PHE A 82 -5.41 -23.34 5.68
CA PHE A 82 -4.25 -22.66 6.29
C PHE A 82 -4.45 -21.14 6.37
N LEU A 83 -5.12 -20.53 5.40
CA LEU A 83 -5.55 -19.13 5.48
C LEU A 83 -6.57 -18.90 6.60
N ALA A 84 -7.47 -19.85 6.89
CA ALA A 84 -8.35 -19.75 8.05
C ALA A 84 -7.56 -19.85 9.38
N MET A 85 -6.49 -20.65 9.42
CA MET A 85 -5.60 -20.75 10.57
C MET A 85 -4.86 -19.45 10.88
N PHE A 86 -4.59 -18.59 9.88
CA PHE A 86 -4.07 -17.24 10.13
C PHE A 86 -4.98 -16.50 11.13
N PHE A 87 -6.31 -16.54 10.97
CA PHE A 87 -7.22 -15.84 11.87
C PHE A 87 -7.31 -16.43 13.28
N PHE A 88 -7.13 -17.74 13.44
CA PHE A 88 -7.05 -18.36 14.76
C PHE A 88 -5.76 -18.00 15.50
N GLN A 89 -4.69 -17.68 14.77
CA GLN A 89 -3.36 -17.50 15.33
C GLN A 89 -2.91 -16.04 15.37
N TYR A 90 -3.51 -15.17 14.56
CA TYR A 90 -3.18 -13.75 14.45
C TYR A 90 -4.13 -12.86 15.26
N PRO A 91 -3.64 -11.84 15.99
CA PRO A 91 -2.24 -11.58 16.31
C PRO A 91 -1.72 -12.52 17.41
N GLN A 92 -2.63 -13.04 18.24
CA GLN A 92 -2.35 -13.98 19.33
C GLN A 92 -3.23 -15.24 19.19
N PRO A 93 -2.75 -16.43 19.59
CA PRO A 93 -3.49 -17.68 19.44
C PRO A 93 -4.82 -17.68 20.19
N VAL A 94 -5.88 -18.13 19.52
CA VAL A 94 -7.13 -18.56 20.16
C VAL A 94 -6.88 -19.86 20.93
N SER A 95 -7.74 -20.16 21.91
CA SER A 95 -7.66 -21.39 22.70
C SER A 95 -7.46 -22.64 21.84
N LYS A 96 -6.41 -23.41 22.16
CA LYS A 96 -6.08 -24.70 21.51
C LYS A 96 -7.25 -25.70 21.55
N LYS A 97 -8.11 -25.61 22.57
CA LYS A 97 -9.30 -26.47 22.72
C LYS A 97 -10.35 -26.26 21.62
N ILE A 98 -10.35 -25.09 20.97
CA ILE A 98 -11.26 -24.77 19.85
C ILE A 98 -10.53 -25.01 18.52
N MET A 99 -9.32 -24.47 18.41
CA MET A 99 -8.57 -24.46 17.15
C MET A 99 -8.19 -25.86 16.66
N ILE A 100 -7.66 -26.73 17.53
CA ILE A 100 -7.19 -28.06 17.11
C ILE A 100 -8.35 -28.93 16.60
N PRO A 101 -9.48 -29.09 17.33
CA PRO A 101 -10.61 -29.86 16.81
C PRO A 101 -11.19 -29.30 15.51
N ALA A 102 -11.36 -27.98 15.41
CA ALA A 102 -11.90 -27.34 14.19
C ALA A 102 -11.00 -27.61 12.97
N PHE A 103 -9.68 -27.44 13.12
CA PHE A 103 -8.72 -27.73 12.06
C PHE A 103 -8.70 -29.21 11.69
N SER A 104 -8.68 -30.12 12.68
CA SER A 104 -8.66 -31.57 12.44
C SER A 104 -9.91 -32.04 11.69
N ILE A 105 -11.10 -31.57 12.08
CA ILE A 105 -12.36 -31.91 11.41
C ILE A 105 -12.34 -31.44 9.95
N ALA A 106 -11.94 -30.19 9.72
CA ALA A 106 -11.82 -29.66 8.37
C ALA A 106 -10.77 -30.42 7.56
N LEU A 107 -9.59 -30.69 8.10
CA LEU A 107 -8.55 -31.46 7.41
C LEU A 107 -9.02 -32.88 7.05
N SER A 108 -9.73 -33.57 7.96
CA SER A 108 -10.31 -34.89 7.67
C SER A 108 -11.31 -34.81 6.51
N GLY A 109 -12.14 -33.78 6.44
CA GLY A 109 -13.04 -33.55 5.31
C GLY A 109 -12.29 -33.40 3.97
N VAL A 110 -11.21 -32.60 3.96
CA VAL A 110 -10.34 -32.45 2.78
C VAL A 110 -9.73 -33.78 2.37
N VAL A 111 -9.18 -34.54 3.32
CA VAL A 111 -8.56 -35.85 3.06
C VAL A 111 -9.57 -36.83 2.45
N ILE A 112 -10.80 -36.90 2.98
CA ILE A 112 -11.85 -37.77 2.45
C ILE A 112 -12.19 -37.41 1.00
N ILE A 113 -12.39 -36.12 0.70
CA ILE A 113 -12.69 -35.65 -0.65
C ILE A 113 -11.54 -35.96 -1.62
N CYS A 114 -10.30 -35.76 -1.20
CA CYS A 114 -9.12 -36.06 -2.02
C CYS A 114 -8.96 -37.55 -2.28
N ILE A 115 -9.15 -38.41 -1.27
CA ILE A 115 -9.10 -39.88 -1.45
C ILE A 115 -10.17 -40.33 -2.44
N TRP A 116 -11.40 -39.80 -2.30
CA TRP A 116 -12.48 -40.09 -3.24
C TRP A 116 -12.11 -39.66 -4.67
N TYR A 117 -11.56 -38.45 -4.84
CA TYR A 117 -11.10 -37.98 -6.15
C TYR A 117 -10.04 -38.88 -6.78
N PHE A 118 -9.01 -39.25 -6.02
CA PHE A 118 -7.93 -40.10 -6.54
C PHE A 118 -8.47 -41.47 -6.97
N TYR A 119 -9.38 -42.04 -6.17
CA TYR A 119 -10.03 -43.30 -6.51
C TYR A 119 -10.86 -43.20 -7.80
N GLU A 120 -11.72 -42.18 -7.91
CA GLU A 120 -12.62 -42.04 -9.07
C GLU A 120 -11.86 -41.62 -10.35
N SER A 121 -10.86 -40.75 -10.22
CA SER A 121 -10.09 -40.25 -11.37
C SER A 121 -9.12 -41.28 -11.97
N PHE A 122 -8.66 -42.27 -11.20
CA PHE A 122 -7.64 -43.22 -11.66
C PHE A 122 -8.08 -44.02 -12.90
N SER A 123 -9.35 -44.43 -12.94
CA SER A 123 -9.93 -45.19 -14.05
C SER A 123 -10.87 -44.37 -14.95
N ALA A 124 -10.94 -43.05 -14.73
CA ALA A 124 -11.83 -42.19 -15.49
C ALA A 124 -11.31 -41.95 -16.92
N LYS A 125 -12.25 -41.77 -17.84
CA LYS A 125 -11.96 -41.30 -19.21
C LYS A 125 -11.32 -39.91 -19.13
N ARG A 126 -10.48 -39.60 -20.12
CA ARG A 126 -9.82 -38.28 -20.21
C ARG A 126 -10.53 -37.44 -21.25
N VAL A 127 -10.71 -36.15 -20.98
CA VAL A 127 -11.41 -35.23 -21.89
C VAL A 127 -10.52 -34.05 -22.20
N PHE A 128 -10.33 -33.77 -23.50
CA PHE A 128 -9.62 -32.59 -23.96
C PHE A 128 -10.55 -31.39 -24.09
N TYR A 129 -10.12 -30.25 -23.54
CA TYR A 129 -10.82 -28.98 -23.62
C TYR A 129 -10.06 -28.02 -24.51
N PHE A 130 -10.59 -27.73 -25.70
CA PHE A 130 -9.97 -26.81 -26.66
C PHE A 130 -9.84 -25.37 -26.12
N SER A 131 -10.88 -24.86 -25.43
CA SER A 131 -10.88 -23.47 -24.92
C SER A 131 -9.86 -23.18 -23.81
N GLY A 132 -9.18 -24.20 -23.29
CA GLY A 132 -8.08 -24.02 -22.32
C GLY A 132 -6.86 -24.87 -22.67
N HIS A 133 -6.91 -25.57 -23.80
CA HIS A 133 -5.88 -26.47 -24.29
C HIS A 133 -5.28 -27.44 -23.25
N TYR A 134 -6.13 -28.17 -22.52
CA TYR A 134 -5.69 -29.10 -21.49
C TYR A 134 -6.57 -30.34 -21.38
N TRP A 135 -6.03 -31.39 -20.74
CA TRP A 135 -6.74 -32.63 -20.44
C TRP A 135 -7.33 -32.65 -19.03
N ASP A 136 -8.55 -33.16 -18.90
CA ASP A 136 -9.25 -33.33 -17.62
C ASP A 136 -9.76 -34.76 -17.43
N PHE A 137 -10.10 -35.14 -16.19
CA PHE A 137 -10.80 -36.40 -15.92
C PHE A 137 -12.31 -36.23 -16.09
N GLN A 138 -13.00 -37.23 -16.63
CA GLN A 138 -14.46 -37.22 -16.75
C GLN A 138 -15.14 -37.71 -15.45
N VAL A 139 -15.02 -36.93 -14.38
CA VAL A 139 -15.61 -37.24 -13.05
C VAL A 139 -16.67 -36.20 -12.66
N ASN A 140 -17.73 -36.13 -13.46
CA ASN A 140 -18.71 -35.04 -13.43
C ASN A 140 -19.44 -34.91 -12.07
N PHE A 141 -19.80 -36.03 -11.45
CA PHE A 141 -20.48 -36.01 -10.16
C PHE A 141 -19.56 -35.50 -9.05
N PHE A 142 -18.31 -35.98 -9.02
CA PHE A 142 -17.29 -35.45 -8.11
C PHE A 142 -17.15 -33.93 -8.24
N TYR A 143 -17.07 -33.38 -9.46
CA TYR A 143 -16.89 -31.93 -9.62
C TYR A 143 -18.07 -31.10 -9.09
N LYS A 144 -19.32 -31.60 -9.16
CA LYS A 144 -20.47 -30.94 -8.54
C LYS A 144 -20.33 -30.89 -7.02
N VAL A 145 -19.95 -32.00 -6.39
CA VAL A 145 -19.72 -32.05 -4.93
C VAL A 145 -18.51 -31.20 -4.52
N TYR A 146 -17.43 -31.25 -5.30
CA TYR A 146 -16.24 -30.42 -5.10
C TYR A 146 -16.58 -28.93 -5.11
N ALA A 147 -17.40 -28.47 -6.05
CA ALA A 147 -17.82 -27.07 -6.14
C ALA A 147 -18.62 -26.63 -4.89
N ILE A 148 -19.52 -27.47 -4.39
CA ILE A 148 -20.27 -27.18 -3.16
C ILE A 148 -19.33 -27.17 -1.95
N ALA A 149 -18.41 -28.14 -1.87
CA ALA A 149 -17.44 -28.23 -0.79
C ALA A 149 -16.51 -27.01 -0.76
N ILE A 150 -15.97 -26.57 -1.90
CA ILE A 150 -15.07 -25.40 -1.90
C ILE A 150 -15.80 -24.12 -1.51
N ILE A 151 -17.06 -23.94 -1.91
CA ILE A 151 -17.90 -22.81 -1.46
C ILE A 151 -18.10 -22.88 0.06
N PHE A 152 -18.36 -24.06 0.60
CA PHE A 152 -18.50 -24.24 2.05
C PHE A 152 -17.20 -23.90 2.81
N TYR A 153 -16.03 -24.36 2.34
CA TYR A 153 -14.74 -23.99 2.97
C TYR A 153 -14.44 -22.49 2.85
N THR A 154 -14.78 -21.88 1.71
CA THR A 154 -14.64 -20.43 1.50
C THR A 154 -15.55 -19.67 2.46
N PHE A 155 -16.80 -20.11 2.65
CA PHE A 155 -17.72 -19.54 3.62
C PHE A 155 -17.16 -19.64 5.05
N LEU A 156 -16.63 -20.81 5.45
CA LEU A 156 -15.99 -20.96 6.76
C LEU A 156 -14.79 -20.02 6.93
N PHE A 157 -13.93 -19.91 5.92
CA PHE A 157 -12.82 -18.95 5.91
C PHE A 157 -13.30 -17.52 6.13
N VAL A 158 -14.31 -17.08 5.37
CA VAL A 158 -14.88 -15.73 5.49
C VAL A 158 -15.53 -15.52 6.85
N ALA A 159 -16.28 -16.51 7.36
CA ALA A 159 -16.95 -16.44 8.65
C ALA A 159 -15.94 -16.33 9.80
N ILE A 160 -14.91 -17.17 9.80
CA ILE A 160 -13.83 -17.15 10.81
C ILE A 160 -13.07 -15.83 10.75
N GLY A 161 -12.71 -15.36 9.55
CA GLY A 161 -12.03 -14.09 9.39
C GLY A 161 -12.87 -12.90 9.82
N THR A 162 -14.17 -12.89 9.50
CA THR A 162 -15.09 -11.83 9.90
C THR A 162 -15.28 -11.80 11.40
N TRP A 163 -15.49 -12.96 12.03
CA TRP A 163 -15.53 -13.10 13.48
C TRP A 163 -14.24 -12.56 14.13
N ARG A 164 -13.08 -12.92 13.58
CA ARG A 164 -11.80 -12.45 14.09
C ARG A 164 -11.62 -10.94 13.92
N MET A 165 -11.99 -10.39 12.77
CA MET A 165 -11.93 -8.96 12.49
C MET A 165 -12.83 -8.15 13.44
N ILE A 166 -14.03 -8.65 13.77
CA ILE A 166 -14.97 -7.97 14.68
C ILE A 166 -14.47 -8.01 16.14
N THR A 167 -13.79 -9.09 16.53
CA THR A 167 -13.28 -9.26 17.91
C THR A 167 -12.01 -8.44 18.19
N LEU A 168 -11.23 -8.10 17.16
CA LEU A 168 -10.02 -7.29 17.28
C LEU A 168 -10.31 -5.78 17.23
N LYS A 169 -9.36 -4.97 17.72
CA LYS A 169 -9.41 -3.50 17.71
C LYS A 169 -8.12 -2.91 17.14
N GLY A 170 -8.16 -1.63 16.76
CA GLY A 170 -6.97 -0.90 16.28
C GLY A 170 -6.36 -1.50 15.02
N LYS A 171 -5.03 -1.59 14.97
CA LYS A 171 -4.27 -2.04 13.79
C LYS A 171 -4.52 -3.51 13.45
N ASP A 172 -4.70 -4.38 14.44
CA ASP A 172 -4.90 -5.83 14.21
C ASP A 172 -6.22 -6.12 13.48
N ARG A 173 -7.26 -5.32 13.75
CA ARG A 173 -8.52 -5.35 12.98
C ARG A 173 -8.32 -4.95 11.52
N ILE A 174 -7.50 -3.94 11.28
CA ILE A 174 -7.21 -3.47 9.92
C ILE A 174 -6.44 -4.55 9.14
N ILE A 175 -5.41 -5.14 9.75
CA ILE A 175 -4.58 -6.18 9.12
C ILE A 175 -5.40 -7.43 8.81
N THR A 176 -6.26 -7.87 9.74
CA THR A 176 -7.18 -8.98 9.48
C THR A 176 -8.14 -8.68 8.33
N GLY A 177 -8.66 -7.45 8.22
CA GLY A 177 -9.46 -7.02 7.06
C GLY A 177 -8.67 -7.00 5.74
N ILE A 178 -7.44 -6.48 5.76
CA ILE A 178 -6.52 -6.43 4.60
C ILE A 178 -6.18 -7.83 4.09
N VAL A 179 -6.09 -8.84 4.96
CA VAL A 179 -5.90 -10.22 4.54
C VAL A 179 -7.23 -10.84 4.09
N LEU A 180 -8.30 -10.67 4.87
CA LEU A 180 -9.59 -11.30 4.64
C LEU A 180 -10.22 -10.91 3.30
N ILE A 181 -10.38 -9.62 3.04
CA ILE A 181 -11.19 -9.14 1.92
C ILE A 181 -10.55 -9.55 0.58
N PRO A 182 -9.27 -9.25 0.30
CA PRO A 182 -8.66 -9.63 -0.97
C PRO A 182 -8.54 -11.15 -1.12
N MET A 183 -8.22 -11.90 -0.06
CA MET A 183 -8.16 -13.37 -0.15
C MET A 183 -9.54 -13.98 -0.44
N ALA A 184 -10.60 -13.43 0.16
CA ALA A 184 -11.96 -13.86 -0.15
C ALA A 184 -12.30 -13.60 -1.62
N LEU A 185 -11.89 -12.46 -2.19
CA LEU A 185 -12.09 -12.14 -3.60
C LEU A 185 -11.27 -13.05 -4.53
N ILE A 186 -10.00 -13.33 -4.19
CA ILE A 186 -9.13 -14.28 -4.91
C ILE A 186 -9.77 -15.67 -5.01
N ILE A 187 -10.53 -16.08 -4.00
CA ILE A 187 -11.15 -17.42 -3.97
C ILE A 187 -12.55 -17.40 -4.59
N LEU A 188 -13.40 -16.45 -4.19
CA LEU A 188 -14.82 -16.41 -4.57
C LEU A 188 -15.03 -16.09 -6.05
N ILE A 189 -14.36 -15.06 -6.58
CA ILE A 189 -14.56 -14.63 -7.98
C ILE A 189 -14.15 -15.76 -8.94
N PRO A 190 -12.92 -16.32 -8.87
CA PRO A 190 -12.56 -17.43 -9.73
C PRO A 190 -13.35 -18.71 -9.43
N GLY A 191 -13.80 -18.92 -8.19
CA GLY A 191 -14.68 -20.04 -7.83
C GLY A 191 -16.00 -20.02 -8.59
N VAL A 192 -16.65 -18.85 -8.70
CA VAL A 192 -17.88 -18.66 -9.48
C VAL A 192 -17.60 -18.87 -10.98
N PHE A 193 -16.53 -18.28 -11.51
CA PHE A 193 -16.16 -18.45 -12.92
C PHE A 193 -15.78 -19.91 -13.24
N ASN A 194 -15.18 -20.64 -12.30
CA ASN A 194 -14.90 -22.07 -12.47
C ASN A 194 -16.20 -22.86 -12.63
N ALA A 195 -17.19 -22.62 -11.76
CA ALA A 195 -18.50 -23.25 -11.85
C ALA A 195 -19.20 -22.90 -13.16
N MET A 196 -19.23 -21.62 -13.54
CA MET A 196 -19.80 -21.17 -14.82
C MET A 196 -19.08 -21.80 -16.02
N SER A 197 -17.76 -21.97 -15.95
CA SER A 197 -16.97 -22.57 -17.04
C SER A 197 -17.15 -24.08 -17.16
N ARG A 198 -17.54 -24.77 -16.07
CA ARG A 198 -17.95 -26.19 -16.11
C ARG A 198 -19.28 -26.36 -16.82
N ASP A 199 -20.21 -25.44 -16.60
CA ASP A 199 -21.52 -25.43 -17.27
C ASP A 199 -21.47 -24.85 -18.69
N GLY A 200 -20.31 -24.33 -19.13
CA GLY A 200 -20.13 -23.74 -20.45
C GLY A 200 -20.63 -22.31 -20.60
N ALA A 201 -21.07 -21.66 -19.51
CA ALA A 201 -21.58 -20.28 -19.51
C ALA A 201 -20.47 -19.24 -19.71
N VAL A 202 -19.23 -19.60 -19.39
CA VAL A 202 -18.03 -18.82 -19.72
C VAL A 202 -16.96 -19.76 -20.27
N SER A 203 -16.05 -19.24 -21.10
CA SER A 203 -14.94 -20.04 -21.62
C SER A 203 -13.96 -20.40 -20.50
N ARG A 204 -13.22 -21.51 -20.68
CA ARG A 204 -12.14 -21.88 -19.76
C ARG A 204 -11.03 -20.83 -19.71
N GLU A 205 -10.75 -20.24 -20.87
CA GLU A 205 -9.83 -19.12 -21.01
C GLU A 205 -10.21 -17.95 -20.10
N LEU A 206 -11.49 -17.54 -20.11
CA LEU A 206 -11.96 -16.43 -19.29
C LEU A 206 -11.83 -16.76 -17.80
N TYR A 207 -12.23 -17.96 -17.38
CA TYR A 207 -12.03 -18.41 -16.00
C TYR A 207 -10.56 -18.32 -15.57
N GLN A 208 -9.64 -18.85 -16.38
CA GLN A 208 -8.22 -18.87 -16.04
C GLN A 208 -7.64 -17.44 -15.99
N THR A 209 -8.02 -16.60 -16.94
CA THR A 209 -7.66 -15.17 -16.95
C THR A 209 -8.14 -14.45 -15.69
N VAL A 210 -9.39 -14.68 -15.29
CA VAL A 210 -9.96 -14.08 -14.06
C VAL A 210 -9.24 -14.60 -12.82
N LEU A 211 -8.88 -15.89 -12.77
CA LEU A 211 -8.09 -16.46 -11.68
C LEU A 211 -6.73 -15.76 -11.53
N ASP A 212 -5.97 -15.66 -12.62
CA ASP A 212 -4.60 -15.14 -12.60
C ASP A 212 -4.57 -13.62 -12.31
N ILE A 213 -5.49 -12.83 -12.90
CA ILE A 213 -5.60 -11.38 -12.61
C ILE A 213 -6.07 -11.12 -11.18
N SER A 214 -7.06 -11.88 -10.70
CA SER A 214 -7.58 -11.73 -9.32
C SER A 214 -6.49 -12.06 -8.31
N LEU A 215 -5.69 -13.11 -8.56
CA LEU A 215 -4.57 -13.49 -7.72
C LEU A 215 -3.54 -12.36 -7.62
N VAL A 216 -3.01 -11.87 -8.75
CA VAL A 216 -1.95 -10.85 -8.73
C VAL A 216 -2.46 -9.56 -8.09
N THR A 217 -3.67 -9.13 -8.44
CA THR A 217 -4.26 -7.91 -7.87
C THR A 217 -4.53 -8.05 -6.37
N GLY A 218 -5.12 -9.16 -5.94
CA GLY A 218 -5.46 -9.38 -4.54
C GLY A 218 -4.23 -9.56 -3.65
N LEU A 219 -3.20 -10.30 -4.13
CA LEU A 219 -1.93 -10.44 -3.42
C LEU A 219 -1.17 -9.12 -3.35
N PHE A 220 -1.24 -8.29 -4.38
CA PHE A 220 -0.68 -6.94 -4.34
C PHE A 220 -1.31 -6.11 -3.21
N VAL A 221 -2.65 -6.09 -3.13
CA VAL A 221 -3.37 -5.39 -2.05
C VAL A 221 -2.98 -5.93 -0.68
N VAL A 222 -2.87 -7.25 -0.53
CA VAL A 222 -2.47 -7.88 0.73
C VAL A 222 -1.04 -7.50 1.09
N LEU A 223 -0.10 -7.61 0.16
CA LEU A 223 1.30 -7.30 0.39
C LEU A 223 1.49 -5.83 0.80
N VAL A 224 0.93 -4.89 0.02
CA VAL A 224 1.04 -3.45 0.29
C VAL A 224 0.32 -3.06 1.57
N GLY A 225 -0.92 -3.54 1.75
CA GLY A 225 -1.70 -3.26 2.94
C GLY A 225 -1.02 -3.81 4.19
N TYR A 226 -0.51 -5.04 4.14
CA TYR A 226 0.16 -5.67 5.27
C TYR A 226 1.42 -4.88 5.64
N ILE A 227 2.27 -4.57 4.66
CA ILE A 227 3.50 -3.79 4.84
C ILE A 227 3.26 -2.43 5.52
N ASN A 228 2.17 -1.76 5.16
CA ASN A 228 1.90 -0.39 5.62
C ASN A 228 1.24 -0.35 7.00
N TYR A 229 0.50 -1.38 7.38
CA TYR A 229 -0.28 -1.39 8.63
C TYR A 229 0.27 -2.31 9.71
N THR A 230 1.10 -3.30 9.35
CA THR A 230 1.66 -4.25 10.32
C THR A 230 2.56 -3.60 11.36
N SER A 231 2.47 -4.07 12.60
CA SER A 231 3.45 -3.76 13.65
C SER A 231 4.72 -4.60 13.53
N GLU A 232 4.72 -5.62 12.68
CA GLU A 232 5.88 -6.48 12.47
C GLU A 232 6.99 -5.73 11.71
N LYS A 233 8.23 -5.86 12.17
CA LYS A 233 9.38 -5.18 11.56
C LYS A 233 9.67 -5.77 10.18
N THR A 234 9.48 -4.97 9.13
CA THR A 234 9.77 -5.33 7.74
C THR A 234 10.86 -4.43 7.18
N SER A 235 11.75 -4.98 6.33
CA SER A 235 12.80 -4.21 5.67
C SER A 235 12.21 -3.30 4.59
N ILE A 236 12.63 -2.03 4.54
CA ILE A 236 12.25 -1.06 3.51
C ILE A 236 12.50 -1.62 2.10
N LEU A 237 13.65 -2.29 1.91
CA LEU A 237 14.02 -2.85 0.62
C LEU A 237 13.03 -3.92 0.16
N SER A 238 12.61 -4.81 1.06
CA SER A 238 11.61 -5.83 0.74
C SER A 238 10.26 -5.23 0.35
N ARG A 239 9.91 -4.06 0.90
CA ARG A 239 8.69 -3.33 0.52
C ARG A 239 8.77 -2.81 -0.90
N ILE A 240 9.86 -2.13 -1.25
CA ILE A 240 10.11 -1.58 -2.58
C ILE A 240 10.15 -2.70 -3.62
N THR A 241 10.93 -3.76 -3.37
CA THR A 241 11.02 -4.91 -4.26
C THR A 241 9.66 -5.57 -4.46
N GLY A 242 8.86 -5.73 -3.40
CA GLY A 242 7.56 -6.36 -3.48
C GLY A 242 6.53 -5.55 -4.27
N ILE A 243 6.43 -4.24 -4.02
CA ILE A 243 5.55 -3.34 -4.78
C ILE A 243 5.94 -3.34 -6.26
N THR A 244 7.24 -3.27 -6.54
CA THR A 244 7.74 -3.21 -7.91
C THR A 244 7.48 -4.51 -8.66
N LEU A 245 7.77 -5.66 -8.04
CA LEU A 245 7.54 -6.97 -8.65
C LEU A 245 6.07 -7.20 -8.96
N ALA A 246 5.18 -6.85 -8.02
CA ALA A 246 3.74 -6.94 -8.21
C ALA A 246 3.26 -6.09 -9.41
N THR A 247 3.81 -4.88 -9.54
CA THR A 247 3.47 -3.96 -10.63
C THR A 247 3.90 -4.54 -11.98
N PHE A 248 5.13 -5.03 -12.10
CA PHE A 248 5.62 -5.66 -13.33
C PHE A 248 4.83 -6.91 -13.69
N PHE A 249 4.52 -7.76 -12.72
CA PHE A 249 3.75 -8.98 -12.94
C PHE A 249 2.30 -8.70 -13.35
N LEU A 250 1.65 -7.69 -12.78
CA LEU A 250 0.32 -7.27 -13.22
C LEU A 250 0.33 -6.75 -14.66
N ILE A 251 1.31 -5.92 -15.01
CA ILE A 251 1.47 -5.39 -16.38
C ILE A 251 1.72 -6.54 -17.36
N LEU A 252 2.64 -7.44 -17.04
CA LEU A 252 2.94 -8.60 -17.90
C LEU A 252 1.73 -9.50 -18.07
N GLN A 253 0.95 -9.73 -17.00
CA GLN A 253 -0.27 -10.52 -17.07
C GLN A 253 -1.26 -9.92 -18.09
N ILE A 254 -1.54 -8.61 -17.98
CA ILE A 254 -2.48 -7.92 -18.88
C ILE A 254 -1.94 -7.88 -20.32
N VAL A 255 -0.68 -7.47 -20.51
CA VAL A 255 -0.06 -7.34 -21.83
C VAL A 255 0.02 -8.70 -22.54
N SER A 256 0.29 -9.78 -21.80
CA SER A 256 0.38 -11.11 -22.39
C SER A 256 -0.92 -11.57 -23.05
N ILE A 257 -2.09 -11.21 -22.51
CA ILE A 257 -3.40 -11.53 -23.11
C ILE A 257 -3.48 -10.93 -24.52
N PHE A 258 -3.20 -9.63 -24.65
CA PHE A 258 -3.25 -8.94 -25.93
C PHE A 258 -2.24 -9.51 -26.93
N ILE A 259 -1.03 -9.83 -26.48
CA ILE A 259 -0.01 -10.44 -27.33
C ILE A 259 -0.51 -11.79 -27.86
N PHE A 260 -0.96 -12.70 -26.99
CA PHE A 260 -1.39 -14.02 -27.45
C PHE A 260 -2.61 -13.95 -28.37
N ASN A 261 -3.59 -13.08 -28.08
CA ASN A 261 -4.75 -12.88 -28.95
C ASN A 261 -4.34 -12.39 -30.35
N GLN A 262 -3.41 -11.43 -30.42
CA GLN A 262 -2.88 -10.93 -31.71
C GLN A 262 -2.18 -12.04 -32.51
N TYR A 263 -1.43 -12.92 -31.84
CA TYR A 263 -0.76 -14.04 -32.49
C TYR A 263 -1.76 -15.12 -32.94
N GLU A 264 -2.82 -15.38 -32.18
CA GLU A 264 -3.90 -16.28 -32.64
C GLU A 264 -4.62 -15.75 -33.87
N GLU A 265 -4.96 -14.46 -33.89
CA GLU A 265 -5.55 -13.82 -35.08
C GLU A 265 -4.61 -13.88 -36.30
N SER A 266 -3.30 -13.70 -36.07
CA SER A 266 -2.29 -13.80 -37.12
C SER A 266 -2.17 -15.22 -37.68
N TYR A 267 -2.24 -16.24 -36.81
CA TYR A 267 -2.31 -17.63 -37.23
C TYR A 267 -3.55 -17.90 -38.08
N ASP A 268 -4.72 -17.43 -37.63
CA ASP A 268 -5.98 -17.61 -38.36
C ASP A 268 -5.93 -16.92 -39.73
N LEU A 269 -5.31 -15.73 -39.85
CA LEU A 269 -5.12 -15.03 -41.13
C LEU A 269 -4.25 -15.82 -42.12
N ILE A 270 -3.16 -16.41 -41.64
CA ILE A 270 -2.29 -17.29 -42.44
C ILE A 270 -3.10 -18.49 -42.92
N LYS A 271 -3.81 -19.15 -42.00
CA LYS A 271 -4.61 -20.35 -42.33
C LYS A 271 -5.71 -20.06 -43.33
N LYS A 272 -6.41 -18.93 -43.22
CA LYS A 272 -7.42 -18.51 -44.23
C LYS A 272 -6.81 -18.39 -45.63
N THR A 273 -5.56 -17.94 -45.75
CA THR A 273 -4.86 -17.86 -47.03
C THR A 273 -4.53 -19.26 -47.57
N GLU A 274 -4.01 -20.14 -46.72
CA GLU A 274 -3.71 -21.53 -47.07
C GLU A 274 -4.98 -22.31 -47.45
N VAL A 275 -6.11 -22.08 -46.77
CA VAL A 275 -7.43 -22.66 -47.10
C VAL A 275 -7.82 -22.36 -48.54
N ARG A 276 -7.68 -21.09 -48.98
CA ARG A 276 -8.03 -20.67 -50.35
C ARG A 276 -7.14 -21.35 -51.39
N LEU A 277 -5.84 -21.45 -51.12
CA LEU A 277 -4.89 -22.13 -52.00
C LEU A 277 -5.18 -23.63 -52.08
N SER A 278 -5.47 -24.28 -50.94
CA SER A 278 -5.81 -25.71 -50.89
C SER A 278 -7.15 -26.02 -51.55
N ALA A 279 -8.15 -25.15 -51.42
CA ALA A 279 -9.41 -25.28 -52.16
C ALA A 279 -9.22 -25.16 -53.68
N ALA A 280 -8.20 -24.41 -54.13
CA ALA A 280 -7.79 -24.33 -55.53
C ALA A 280 -6.92 -25.52 -56.01
N GLY A 281 -6.71 -26.53 -55.17
CA GLY A 281 -5.91 -27.73 -55.49
C GLY A 281 -4.40 -27.54 -55.35
N LEU A 282 -3.94 -26.43 -54.75
CA LEU A 282 -2.52 -26.19 -54.48
C LEU A 282 -2.15 -26.68 -53.08
N GLU A 283 -1.08 -27.47 -52.97
CA GLU A 283 -0.54 -27.88 -51.68
C GLU A 283 0.17 -26.70 -51.01
N ALA A 284 -0.57 -26.02 -50.12
CA ALA A 284 -0.16 -24.74 -49.55
C ALA A 284 0.52 -24.85 -48.19
N SER A 285 0.32 -25.96 -47.47
CA SER A 285 0.87 -26.15 -46.13
C SER A 285 1.25 -27.59 -45.82
N LYS A 286 2.31 -27.74 -45.00
CA LYS A 286 2.83 -29.04 -44.53
C LYS A 286 2.01 -29.65 -43.39
N ASP A 287 1.15 -28.86 -42.75
CA ASP A 287 0.27 -29.30 -41.66
C ASP A 287 -1.17 -29.53 -42.13
N LEU A 288 -1.41 -29.52 -43.45
CA LEU A 288 -2.67 -29.88 -44.08
C LEU A 288 -2.97 -31.37 -43.85
N GLU A 289 -4.16 -31.67 -43.37
CA GLU A 289 -4.60 -33.02 -43.03
C GLU A 289 -5.74 -33.51 -43.93
N TYR A 290 -6.64 -32.59 -44.35
CA TYR A 290 -7.71 -32.91 -45.29
C TYR A 290 -8.26 -31.68 -46.02
N VAL A 291 -8.84 -31.92 -47.20
CA VAL A 291 -9.60 -30.95 -47.99
C VAL A 291 -10.89 -31.63 -48.45
N PHE A 292 -12.01 -31.21 -47.88
CA PHE A 292 -13.34 -31.69 -48.25
C PHE A 292 -14.05 -30.66 -49.11
N GLN A 293 -14.63 -31.12 -50.22
CA GLN A 293 -15.50 -30.35 -51.07
C GLN A 293 -16.90 -30.95 -51.01
N TYR A 294 -17.89 -30.13 -50.69
CA TYR A 294 -19.29 -30.53 -50.69
C TYR A 294 -19.94 -30.24 -52.04
N ASP A 295 -20.53 -31.27 -52.64
CA ASP A 295 -21.39 -31.17 -53.81
C ASP A 295 -22.85 -31.14 -53.37
N SER A 296 -23.50 -30.02 -53.64
CA SER A 296 -24.87 -29.79 -53.21
C SER A 296 -25.93 -30.44 -54.11
N GLY A 297 -25.57 -30.87 -55.32
CA GLY A 297 -26.46 -31.55 -56.25
C GLY A 297 -26.57 -33.06 -55.96
N THR A 298 -25.46 -33.69 -55.58
CA THR A 298 -25.41 -35.12 -55.19
C THR A 298 -25.49 -35.34 -53.68
N ASP A 299 -25.46 -34.26 -52.89
CA ASP A 299 -25.42 -34.28 -51.42
C ASP A 299 -24.31 -35.18 -50.87
N SER A 300 -23.10 -35.02 -51.41
CA SER A 300 -21.94 -35.86 -51.12
C SER A 300 -20.67 -35.03 -50.92
N ILE A 301 -19.74 -35.54 -50.12
CA ILE A 301 -18.41 -34.94 -49.94
C ILE A 301 -17.39 -35.67 -50.79
N THR A 302 -16.57 -34.91 -51.51
CA THR A 302 -15.39 -35.43 -52.22
C THR A 302 -14.13 -34.95 -51.48
N SER A 303 -13.19 -35.86 -51.23
CA SER A 303 -11.87 -35.49 -50.69
C SER A 303 -10.92 -35.13 -51.82
N LEU A 304 -10.35 -33.93 -51.77
CA LEU A 304 -9.44 -33.40 -52.80
C LEU A 304 -7.96 -33.57 -52.46
N PHE A 305 -7.65 -33.98 -51.23
CA PHE A 305 -6.28 -34.15 -50.76
C PHE A 305 -5.90 -35.64 -50.72
N PRO A 306 -4.87 -36.10 -51.46
CA PRO A 306 -4.47 -37.50 -51.47
C PRO A 306 -3.98 -38.02 -50.10
N GLY A 307 -3.37 -37.15 -49.29
CA GLY A 307 -2.84 -37.48 -47.95
C GLY A 307 -3.89 -37.51 -46.83
N ASN A 308 -5.17 -37.58 -47.19
CA ASN A 308 -6.30 -37.41 -46.30
C ASN A 308 -6.23 -38.31 -45.05
N SER A 309 -6.08 -37.71 -43.88
CA SER A 309 -6.01 -38.44 -42.61
C SER A 309 -7.38 -38.66 -41.96
N GLN A 310 -8.45 -38.02 -42.48
CA GLN A 310 -9.80 -38.11 -41.98
C GLN A 310 -10.79 -38.51 -43.09
N GLN A 311 -11.67 -39.47 -42.83
CA GLN A 311 -12.76 -39.78 -43.75
C GLN A 311 -14.01 -38.97 -43.38
N PRO A 312 -14.72 -38.36 -44.35
CA PRO A 312 -15.97 -37.66 -44.06
C PRO A 312 -17.03 -38.68 -43.62
N ASP A 313 -17.73 -38.34 -42.54
CA ASP A 313 -18.84 -39.13 -42.01
C ASP A 313 -20.16 -38.34 -42.10
N GLU A 314 -21.26 -38.95 -41.64
CA GLU A 314 -22.58 -38.30 -41.67
C GLU A 314 -22.62 -37.04 -40.80
N SER A 315 -21.82 -36.95 -39.73
CA SER A 315 -21.71 -35.74 -38.92
C SER A 315 -21.08 -34.60 -39.73
N THR A 316 -20.01 -34.90 -40.46
CA THR A 316 -19.32 -33.96 -41.35
C THR A 316 -20.28 -33.47 -42.45
N LEU A 317 -20.98 -34.39 -43.11
CA LEU A 317 -21.98 -34.06 -44.14
C LEU A 317 -23.11 -33.17 -43.59
N ARG A 318 -23.58 -33.44 -42.37
CA ARG A 318 -24.57 -32.60 -41.69
C ARG A 318 -24.07 -31.18 -41.47
N GLU A 319 -22.82 -30.99 -41.04
CA GLU A 319 -22.24 -29.66 -40.87
C GLU A 319 -22.20 -28.87 -42.18
N PHE A 320 -21.86 -29.50 -43.31
CA PHE A 320 -21.93 -28.86 -44.64
C PHE A 320 -23.36 -28.46 -45.02
N ARG A 321 -24.35 -29.34 -44.80
CA ARG A 321 -25.76 -29.03 -45.07
C ARG A 321 -26.25 -27.87 -44.21
N PHE A 322 -25.89 -27.85 -42.93
CA PHE A 322 -26.25 -26.78 -41.99
C PHE A 322 -25.57 -25.46 -42.37
N PHE A 323 -24.29 -25.50 -42.70
CA PHE A 323 -23.52 -24.36 -43.20
C PHE A 323 -24.16 -23.76 -44.46
N LYS A 324 -24.54 -24.59 -45.45
CA LYS A 324 -25.18 -24.12 -46.69
C LYS A 324 -26.43 -23.28 -46.41
N ILE A 325 -27.32 -23.78 -45.55
CA ILE A 325 -28.55 -23.06 -45.18
C ILE A 325 -28.22 -21.79 -44.42
N ALA A 326 -27.38 -21.87 -43.38
CA ALA A 326 -27.03 -20.72 -42.56
C ALA A 326 -26.33 -19.62 -43.37
N HIS A 327 -25.33 -19.99 -44.19
CA HIS A 327 -24.63 -19.06 -45.07
C HIS A 327 -25.59 -18.37 -46.05
N SER A 328 -26.52 -19.12 -46.65
CA SER A 328 -27.55 -18.53 -47.54
C SER A 328 -28.44 -17.51 -46.81
N LEU A 329 -28.75 -17.74 -45.54
CA LEU A 329 -29.50 -16.79 -44.71
C LEU A 329 -28.67 -15.55 -44.37
N PHE A 330 -27.37 -15.72 -44.06
CA PHE A 330 -26.48 -14.63 -43.67
C PHE A 330 -26.15 -13.69 -44.85
N GLU A 331 -26.12 -14.22 -46.08
CA GLU A 331 -25.89 -13.46 -47.31
C GLU A 331 -27.13 -12.70 -47.83
N LEU A 332 -28.29 -12.81 -47.16
CA LEU A 332 -29.48 -12.06 -47.57
C LEU A 332 -29.24 -10.54 -47.47
N PRO A 333 -29.56 -9.77 -48.52
CA PRO A 333 -29.43 -8.32 -48.49
C PRO A 333 -30.40 -7.69 -47.49
N SER A 334 -30.23 -6.40 -47.23
CA SER A 334 -31.23 -5.65 -46.47
C SER A 334 -32.52 -5.49 -47.29
N LEU A 335 -33.63 -5.97 -46.75
CA LEU A 335 -34.94 -6.00 -47.41
C LEU A 335 -36.03 -5.48 -46.47
N PRO A 336 -37.17 -5.00 -47.00
CA PRO A 336 -38.37 -4.73 -46.20
C PRO A 336 -38.81 -5.99 -45.42
N ASN A 337 -39.29 -5.82 -44.18
CA ASN A 337 -39.57 -6.92 -43.25
C ASN A 337 -40.41 -8.06 -43.85
N GLY A 338 -41.47 -7.75 -44.61
CA GLY A 338 -42.32 -8.75 -45.26
C GLY A 338 -41.60 -9.55 -46.36
N GLU A 339 -40.85 -8.87 -47.23
CA GLU A 339 -40.05 -9.50 -48.29
C GLU A 339 -38.92 -10.34 -47.70
N PHE A 340 -38.23 -9.81 -46.67
CA PHE A 340 -37.18 -10.53 -45.96
C PHE A 340 -37.69 -11.84 -45.36
N LYS A 341 -38.83 -11.80 -44.65
CA LYS A 341 -39.48 -13.00 -44.08
C LYS A 341 -39.82 -14.03 -45.14
N GLN A 342 -40.28 -13.59 -46.31
CA GLN A 342 -40.57 -14.49 -47.43
C GLN A 342 -39.29 -15.15 -47.97
N SER A 343 -38.21 -14.37 -48.19
CA SER A 343 -36.93 -14.92 -48.63
C SER A 343 -36.34 -15.93 -47.64
N VAL A 344 -36.45 -15.64 -46.34
CA VAL A 344 -36.03 -16.58 -45.29
C VAL A 344 -36.87 -17.86 -45.32
N GLU A 345 -38.20 -17.76 -45.48
CA GLU A 345 -39.07 -18.92 -45.57
C GLU A 345 -38.71 -19.79 -46.79
N ASP A 346 -38.40 -19.18 -47.94
CA ASP A 346 -38.02 -19.88 -49.15
C ASP A 346 -36.70 -20.65 -49.00
N ILE A 347 -35.73 -20.09 -48.27
CA ILE A 347 -34.49 -20.80 -47.92
C ILE A 347 -34.77 -21.95 -46.93
N LEU A 348 -35.59 -21.72 -45.90
CA LEU A 348 -35.90 -22.71 -44.86
C LEU A 348 -36.83 -23.85 -45.32
N LYS A 349 -37.49 -23.73 -46.50
CA LYS A 349 -38.26 -24.84 -47.08
C LYS A 349 -37.39 -26.06 -47.38
N ASN A 350 -36.15 -25.83 -47.80
CA ASN A 350 -35.19 -26.86 -48.19
C ASN A 350 -34.21 -27.22 -47.07
N SER A 351 -34.56 -26.93 -45.81
CA SER A 351 -33.71 -27.28 -44.67
C SER A 351 -33.50 -28.80 -44.54
N PRO A 352 -32.29 -29.26 -44.23
CA PRO A 352 -31.98 -30.68 -44.07
C PRO A 352 -32.55 -31.23 -42.76
N SER A 353 -32.63 -32.56 -42.65
CA SER A 353 -32.99 -33.25 -41.41
C SER A 353 -32.07 -32.85 -40.24
N GLY A 354 -32.69 -32.55 -39.10
CA GLY A 354 -32.01 -32.09 -37.88
C GLY A 354 -31.89 -30.57 -37.77
N PHE A 355 -32.18 -29.80 -38.84
CA PHE A 355 -32.19 -28.34 -38.80
C PHE A 355 -33.52 -27.78 -38.26
N ASP A 356 -34.46 -28.64 -37.87
CA ASP A 356 -35.83 -28.29 -37.48
C ASP A 356 -35.88 -27.28 -36.32
N ALA A 357 -35.02 -27.48 -35.32
CA ALA A 357 -34.94 -26.55 -34.18
C ALA A 357 -34.40 -25.17 -34.60
N TYR A 358 -33.38 -25.10 -35.45
CA TYR A 358 -32.89 -23.83 -36.02
C TYR A 358 -33.98 -23.14 -36.83
N LYS A 359 -34.71 -23.88 -37.68
CA LYS A 359 -35.84 -23.35 -38.44
C LYS A 359 -36.92 -22.76 -37.53
N ALA A 360 -37.31 -23.48 -36.47
CA ALA A 360 -38.28 -22.97 -35.50
C ALA A 360 -37.79 -21.71 -34.79
N GLY A 361 -36.51 -21.69 -34.37
CA GLY A 361 -35.91 -20.53 -33.73
C GLY A 361 -35.84 -19.30 -34.64
N VAL A 362 -35.47 -19.47 -35.91
CA VAL A 362 -35.46 -18.35 -36.88
C VAL A 362 -36.86 -17.78 -37.07
N LYS A 363 -37.89 -18.63 -37.23
CA LYS A 363 -39.28 -18.17 -37.39
C LYS A 363 -39.78 -17.41 -36.16
N ASP A 364 -39.49 -17.91 -34.96
CA ASP A 364 -39.87 -17.29 -33.69
C ASP A 364 -39.15 -15.94 -33.50
N TYR A 365 -37.84 -15.88 -33.81
CA TYR A 365 -37.06 -14.65 -33.81
C TYR A 365 -37.66 -13.60 -34.74
N LEU A 366 -37.90 -13.93 -36.02
CA LEU A 366 -38.44 -12.99 -37.00
C LEU A 366 -39.88 -12.55 -36.68
N SER A 367 -40.67 -13.41 -36.02
CA SER A 367 -42.02 -13.05 -35.59
C SER A 367 -42.01 -11.99 -34.48
N SER A 368 -40.95 -11.93 -33.68
CA SER A 368 -40.76 -10.90 -32.65
C SER A 368 -40.25 -9.55 -33.18
N LYS A 369 -39.82 -9.50 -34.45
CA LYS A 369 -39.16 -8.36 -35.06
C LYS A 369 -40.15 -7.44 -35.78
N ASN A 370 -40.13 -6.17 -35.40
CA ASN A 370 -40.99 -5.09 -35.88
C ASN A 370 -40.23 -4.01 -36.66
N GLU A 371 -38.92 -4.20 -36.86
CA GLU A 371 -38.04 -3.31 -37.61
C GLU A 371 -38.53 -3.22 -39.08
N ALA A 372 -38.44 -2.03 -39.67
CA ALA A 372 -38.94 -1.80 -41.04
C ALA A 372 -38.14 -2.57 -42.10
N GLN A 373 -36.85 -2.78 -41.86
CA GLN A 373 -35.94 -3.54 -42.70
C GLN A 373 -35.12 -4.51 -41.85
N LEU A 374 -34.82 -5.66 -42.44
CA LEU A 374 -34.00 -6.71 -41.85
C LEU A 374 -32.97 -7.17 -42.88
N SER A 375 -31.88 -7.76 -42.43
CA SER A 375 -30.77 -8.24 -43.24
C SER A 375 -30.26 -9.59 -42.75
N GLY A 376 -29.48 -10.29 -43.56
CA GLY A 376 -28.84 -11.54 -43.15
C GLY A 376 -27.95 -11.39 -41.90
N LYS A 377 -27.37 -10.21 -41.66
CA LYS A 377 -26.61 -9.89 -40.44
C LYS A 377 -27.44 -9.96 -39.16
N ASP A 378 -28.74 -9.68 -39.24
CA ASP A 378 -29.65 -9.79 -38.09
C ASP A 378 -29.91 -11.26 -37.73
N ILE A 379 -29.93 -12.14 -38.73
CA ILE A 379 -30.01 -13.59 -38.53
C ILE A 379 -28.66 -14.10 -38.00
N GLU A 380 -27.54 -13.65 -38.57
CA GLU A 380 -26.21 -14.02 -38.09
C GLU A 380 -26.03 -13.67 -36.61
N SER A 381 -26.42 -12.46 -36.21
CA SER A 381 -26.38 -12.01 -34.81
C SER A 381 -27.28 -12.85 -33.90
N PHE A 382 -28.45 -13.27 -34.40
CA PHE A 382 -29.31 -14.22 -33.68
C PHE A 382 -28.62 -15.57 -33.50
N PHE A 383 -27.98 -16.11 -34.54
CA PHE A 383 -27.25 -17.37 -34.46
C PHE A 383 -26.09 -17.29 -33.46
N ASP A 384 -25.38 -16.16 -33.37
CA ASP A 384 -24.34 -15.95 -32.35
C ASP A 384 -24.90 -16.01 -30.94
N SER A 385 -26.02 -15.31 -30.69
CA SER A 385 -26.71 -15.37 -29.40
C SER A 385 -27.24 -16.76 -29.07
N LEU A 386 -27.76 -17.47 -30.08
CA LEU A 386 -28.25 -18.84 -29.93
C LEU A 386 -27.09 -19.78 -29.61
N GLN A 387 -25.98 -19.69 -30.35
CA GLN A 387 -24.82 -20.55 -30.20
C GLN A 387 -24.23 -20.46 -28.79
N ASN A 388 -24.17 -19.26 -28.19
CA ASN A 388 -23.78 -19.11 -26.78
C ASN A 388 -24.67 -19.92 -25.84
N THR A 389 -25.98 -19.93 -26.08
CA THR A 389 -26.94 -20.74 -25.32
C THR A 389 -26.76 -22.23 -25.58
N LEU A 390 -26.53 -22.63 -26.83
CA LEU A 390 -26.34 -24.03 -27.20
C LEU A 390 -25.04 -24.62 -26.65
N VAL A 391 -23.98 -23.82 -26.50
CA VAL A 391 -22.74 -24.24 -25.82
C VAL A 391 -23.03 -24.59 -24.35
N VAL A 392 -23.81 -23.76 -23.65
CA VAL A 392 -24.23 -24.03 -22.26
C VAL A 392 -25.07 -25.31 -22.22
N LEU A 393 -26.06 -25.42 -23.11
CA LEU A 393 -26.94 -26.57 -23.18
C LEU A 393 -26.17 -27.87 -23.43
N ARG A 394 -25.25 -27.88 -24.42
CA ARG A 394 -24.40 -29.02 -24.76
C ARG A 394 -23.52 -29.42 -23.58
N ASN A 395 -22.92 -28.45 -22.89
CA ASN A 395 -22.11 -28.72 -21.72
C ASN A 395 -22.96 -29.27 -20.56
N LYS A 396 -24.12 -28.68 -20.25
CA LYS A 396 -25.01 -29.20 -19.21
C LYS A 396 -25.44 -30.63 -19.51
N HIS A 397 -25.85 -30.93 -20.74
CA HIS A 397 -26.21 -32.28 -21.19
C HIS A 397 -25.03 -33.26 -21.09
N PHE A 398 -23.84 -32.86 -21.56
CA PHE A 398 -22.62 -33.67 -21.48
C PHE A 398 -22.27 -34.07 -20.03
N HIS A 399 -22.53 -33.18 -19.06
CA HIS A 399 -22.24 -33.42 -17.66
C HIS A 399 -23.39 -34.07 -16.87
N LEU A 400 -24.53 -34.38 -17.50
CA LEU A 400 -25.62 -35.12 -16.84
C LEU A 400 -25.19 -36.56 -16.55
N PRO A 401 -25.48 -37.08 -15.34
CA PRO A 401 -25.37 -38.51 -15.05
C PRO A 401 -26.21 -39.34 -16.02
N PRO A 402 -25.78 -40.57 -16.39
CA PRO A 402 -26.53 -41.42 -17.33
C PRO A 402 -28.01 -41.63 -16.96
N LYS A 403 -28.32 -41.73 -15.67
CA LYS A 403 -29.71 -41.85 -15.18
C LYS A 403 -30.55 -40.60 -15.44
N GLU A 404 -29.96 -39.41 -15.27
CA GLU A 404 -30.65 -38.13 -15.49
C GLU A 404 -30.78 -37.79 -16.97
N LYS A 405 -29.91 -38.33 -17.83
CA LYS A 405 -30.03 -38.16 -19.29
C LYS A 405 -31.34 -38.72 -19.84
N ASN A 406 -32.02 -39.62 -19.14
CA ASN A 406 -33.29 -40.21 -19.58
C ASN A 406 -34.48 -39.78 -18.71
N ASP A 407 -34.28 -38.90 -17.73
CA ASP A 407 -35.35 -38.38 -16.86
C ASP A 407 -36.01 -37.15 -17.50
N PRO A 408 -37.30 -37.22 -17.87
CA PRO A 408 -38.01 -36.09 -18.48
C PRO A 408 -38.00 -34.85 -17.61
N VAL A 409 -38.03 -34.98 -16.28
CA VAL A 409 -38.04 -33.84 -15.35
C VAL A 409 -36.67 -33.16 -15.30
N ALA A 410 -35.59 -33.95 -15.32
CA ALA A 410 -34.24 -33.41 -15.38
C ALA A 410 -33.98 -32.69 -16.71
N LEU A 411 -34.41 -33.27 -17.83
CA LEU A 411 -34.24 -32.71 -19.16
C LEU A 411 -35.11 -31.47 -19.40
N ASP A 412 -36.34 -31.40 -18.87
CA ASP A 412 -37.24 -30.26 -19.04
C ASP A 412 -36.60 -28.93 -18.59
N LYS A 413 -35.80 -28.97 -17.52
CA LYS A 413 -35.07 -27.82 -16.98
C LYS A 413 -34.06 -27.22 -17.96
N LEU A 414 -33.64 -27.97 -18.97
CA LEU A 414 -32.68 -27.52 -19.98
C LEU A 414 -33.31 -26.68 -21.09
N PHE A 415 -34.62 -26.77 -21.29
CA PHE A 415 -35.32 -26.20 -22.46
C PHE A 415 -36.13 -24.93 -22.13
N GLN A 416 -35.73 -24.20 -21.11
CA GLN A 416 -36.45 -23.01 -20.65
C GLN A 416 -35.73 -21.73 -21.13
N SER A 417 -36.43 -20.90 -21.90
CA SER A 417 -36.00 -19.54 -22.25
C SER A 417 -37.20 -18.63 -22.38
N LYS A 418 -36.98 -17.32 -22.23
CA LYS A 418 -37.97 -16.28 -22.55
C LYS A 418 -37.54 -15.39 -23.71
N VAL A 419 -36.33 -15.62 -24.24
CA VAL A 419 -35.78 -14.83 -25.33
C VAL A 419 -36.38 -15.35 -26.64
N PRO A 420 -37.11 -14.50 -27.40
CA PRO A 420 -37.66 -14.90 -28.68
C PRO A 420 -36.58 -15.45 -29.61
N GLY A 421 -36.92 -16.48 -30.39
CA GLY A 421 -36.00 -17.25 -31.19
C GLY A 421 -35.32 -18.38 -30.43
N ILE A 422 -34.69 -18.08 -29.29
CA ILE A 422 -34.09 -19.12 -28.43
C ILE A 422 -35.20 -19.98 -27.82
N ASP A 423 -36.29 -19.39 -27.36
CA ASP A 423 -37.46 -20.14 -26.88
C ASP A 423 -38.06 -21.01 -27.98
N GLY A 424 -38.30 -20.47 -29.18
CA GLY A 424 -38.75 -21.26 -30.33
C GLY A 424 -37.85 -22.45 -30.65
N TYR A 425 -36.52 -22.25 -30.62
CA TYR A 425 -35.55 -23.32 -30.81
C TYR A 425 -35.65 -24.40 -29.73
N LEU A 426 -35.63 -24.00 -28.46
CA LEU A 426 -35.65 -24.93 -27.32
C LEU A 426 -36.97 -25.69 -27.22
N ARG A 427 -38.11 -25.05 -27.54
CA ARG A 427 -39.42 -25.71 -27.63
C ARG A 427 -39.43 -26.81 -28.66
N GLU A 428 -38.83 -26.58 -29.83
CA GLU A 428 -38.76 -27.59 -30.88
C GLU A 428 -37.79 -28.71 -30.51
N LEU A 429 -36.59 -28.34 -30.01
CA LEU A 429 -35.61 -29.31 -29.52
C LEU A 429 -36.19 -30.21 -28.42
N LYS A 430 -36.97 -29.65 -27.50
CA LYS A 430 -37.63 -30.38 -26.41
C LYS A 430 -38.51 -31.52 -26.93
N LYS A 431 -39.26 -31.31 -28.02
CA LYS A 431 -40.14 -32.35 -28.61
C LYS A 431 -39.35 -33.58 -29.02
N PHE A 432 -38.19 -33.38 -29.63
CA PHE A 432 -37.31 -34.47 -30.04
C PHE A 432 -36.54 -35.09 -28.87
N ALA A 433 -36.06 -34.25 -27.94
CA ALA A 433 -35.26 -34.70 -26.80
C ALA A 433 -36.08 -35.50 -25.76
N LEU A 434 -37.36 -35.16 -25.58
CA LEU A 434 -38.29 -35.82 -24.68
C LEU A 434 -39.17 -36.87 -25.36
N ASN A 435 -38.76 -37.37 -26.53
CA ASN A 435 -39.50 -38.43 -27.21
C ASN A 435 -39.63 -39.66 -26.27
N PRO A 436 -40.87 -40.05 -25.87
CA PRO A 436 -41.09 -41.15 -24.95
C PRO A 436 -40.63 -42.51 -25.50
N ASP A 437 -40.51 -42.64 -26.83
CA ASP A 437 -40.07 -43.88 -27.48
C ASP A 437 -38.56 -44.14 -27.31
N VAL A 438 -37.79 -43.14 -26.88
CA VAL A 438 -36.33 -43.24 -26.68
C VAL A 438 -36.04 -43.54 -25.21
N THR A 439 -35.75 -44.80 -24.89
CA THR A 439 -35.45 -45.24 -23.51
C THR A 439 -33.96 -45.39 -23.22
N ASP A 440 -33.12 -45.44 -24.26
CA ASP A 440 -31.67 -45.59 -24.21
C ASP A 440 -30.94 -44.23 -24.24
N SER A 441 -29.91 -44.07 -23.41
CA SER A 441 -29.12 -42.84 -23.32
C SER A 441 -28.22 -42.59 -24.53
N ALA A 442 -27.74 -43.63 -25.20
CA ALA A 442 -26.84 -43.49 -26.36
C ALA A 442 -27.59 -42.96 -27.58
N THR A 443 -28.80 -43.45 -27.84
CA THR A 443 -29.69 -42.94 -28.89
C THR A 443 -30.08 -41.49 -28.58
N ARG A 444 -30.38 -41.17 -27.32
CA ARG A 444 -30.66 -39.80 -26.91
C ARG A 444 -29.45 -38.88 -27.10
N ASP A 445 -28.24 -39.32 -26.74
CA ASP A 445 -27.01 -38.56 -27.01
C ASP A 445 -26.84 -38.28 -28.50
N LYS A 446 -27.09 -39.26 -29.39
CA LYS A 446 -27.07 -39.05 -30.85
C LYS A 446 -28.11 -38.02 -31.33
N ILE A 447 -29.31 -38.00 -30.73
CA ILE A 447 -30.34 -37.00 -31.05
C ILE A 447 -29.85 -35.60 -30.64
N PHE A 448 -29.30 -35.46 -29.43
CA PHE A 448 -28.72 -34.20 -28.97
C PHE A 448 -27.56 -33.76 -29.85
N ASP A 449 -26.62 -34.64 -30.20
CA ASP A 449 -25.48 -34.31 -31.05
C ASP A 449 -25.93 -33.85 -32.44
N THR A 450 -26.95 -34.50 -32.99
CA THR A 450 -27.56 -34.13 -34.28
C THR A 450 -28.22 -32.75 -34.22
N LEU A 451 -29.10 -32.53 -33.23
CA LEU A 451 -29.88 -31.30 -33.15
C LEU A 451 -29.06 -30.12 -32.61
N LEU A 452 -28.00 -30.37 -31.84
CA LEU A 452 -27.06 -29.36 -31.35
C LEU A 452 -25.83 -29.22 -32.23
N THR A 453 -25.87 -29.72 -33.47
CA THR A 453 -24.79 -29.50 -34.45
C THR A 453 -24.56 -28.00 -34.58
N GLN A 454 -23.30 -27.58 -34.41
CA GLN A 454 -22.92 -26.18 -34.40
C GLN A 454 -23.00 -25.61 -35.81
N ILE A 455 -23.58 -24.42 -35.94
CA ILE A 455 -23.55 -23.67 -37.19
C ILE A 455 -22.15 -23.09 -37.37
N ARG A 456 -21.53 -23.41 -38.51
CA ARG A 456 -20.21 -22.93 -38.89
C ARG A 456 -20.35 -21.64 -39.69
N LYS A 457 -19.37 -20.75 -39.61
CA LYS A 457 -19.28 -19.55 -40.44
C LYS A 457 -18.08 -19.60 -41.39
N PRO A 458 -18.14 -18.90 -42.54
CA PRO A 458 -17.00 -18.79 -43.43
C PRO A 458 -15.81 -18.19 -42.68
N ASP A 459 -14.61 -18.71 -42.94
CA ASP A 459 -13.35 -18.22 -42.36
C ASP A 459 -13.30 -18.23 -40.81
N GLU A 460 -14.22 -18.93 -40.13
CA GLU A 460 -14.20 -19.09 -38.68
C GLU A 460 -13.44 -20.36 -38.27
N ARG A 461 -12.53 -20.20 -37.31
CA ARG A 461 -11.74 -21.31 -36.78
C ARG A 461 -12.63 -22.31 -36.03
N THR A 462 -12.56 -23.57 -36.43
CA THR A 462 -13.27 -24.66 -35.77
C THR A 462 -12.32 -25.76 -35.30
N TYR A 463 -12.45 -26.17 -34.03
CA TYR A 463 -11.75 -27.33 -33.50
C TYR A 463 -12.52 -28.62 -33.77
N LYS A 464 -11.82 -29.64 -34.27
CA LYS A 464 -12.37 -30.96 -34.63
C LYS A 464 -11.60 -32.09 -33.96
N GLY A 465 -12.20 -33.28 -33.97
CA GLY A 465 -11.63 -34.51 -33.44
C GLY A 465 -12.27 -34.96 -32.13
N GLU A 466 -12.03 -36.22 -31.77
CA GLU A 466 -12.62 -36.83 -30.58
C GLU A 466 -12.04 -36.21 -29.31
N ARG A 467 -12.92 -35.66 -28.46
CA ARG A 467 -12.48 -35.00 -27.22
C ARG A 467 -12.27 -36.00 -26.08
N VAL A 468 -12.92 -37.16 -26.14
CA VAL A 468 -12.86 -38.18 -25.11
C VAL A 468 -11.80 -39.19 -25.49
N TYR A 469 -10.95 -39.55 -24.54
CA TYR A 469 -9.97 -40.62 -24.68
C TYR A 469 -10.32 -41.73 -23.70
N GLU A 470 -10.68 -42.88 -24.24
CA GLU A 470 -10.87 -44.11 -23.48
C GLU A 470 -9.50 -44.73 -23.16
N LEU A 471 -9.32 -45.18 -21.92
CA LEU A 471 -8.08 -45.82 -21.48
C LEU A 471 -7.83 -47.07 -22.33
N ASN A 472 -6.64 -47.17 -22.94
CA ASN A 472 -6.24 -48.20 -23.90
C ASN A 472 -6.85 -48.08 -25.31
N GLY A 473 -7.62 -47.01 -25.58
CA GLY A 473 -8.06 -46.66 -26.93
C GLY A 473 -6.96 -46.01 -27.78
N LEU A 474 -7.31 -45.64 -29.00
CA LEU A 474 -6.43 -44.80 -29.83
C LEU A 474 -6.39 -43.39 -29.26
N VAL A 475 -5.19 -42.78 -29.25
CA VAL A 475 -5.06 -41.38 -28.83
C VAL A 475 -5.79 -40.51 -29.85
N PRO A 476 -6.76 -39.67 -29.44
CA PRO A 476 -7.50 -38.84 -30.36
C PRO A 476 -6.57 -37.87 -31.09
N LYS A 477 -6.80 -37.72 -32.39
CA LYS A 477 -6.20 -36.64 -33.18
C LYS A 477 -7.16 -35.47 -33.21
N HIS A 478 -6.61 -34.27 -33.06
CA HIS A 478 -7.37 -33.03 -33.12
C HIS A 478 -6.94 -32.22 -34.33
N TYR A 479 -7.88 -31.46 -34.87
CA TYR A 479 -7.68 -30.65 -36.06
C TYR A 479 -8.24 -29.25 -35.85
N ILE A 480 -7.71 -28.31 -36.61
CA ILE A 480 -8.26 -26.97 -36.78
C ILE A 480 -8.77 -26.89 -38.22
N SER A 481 -10.01 -26.46 -38.39
CA SER A 481 -10.68 -26.46 -39.69
C SER A 481 -11.33 -25.11 -39.96
N TYR A 482 -11.45 -24.78 -41.24
CA TYR A 482 -12.13 -23.58 -41.72
C TYR A 482 -13.06 -23.94 -42.87
N PHE A 483 -14.26 -23.36 -42.84
CA PHE A 483 -15.17 -23.41 -43.97
C PHE A 483 -14.87 -22.26 -44.94
N TYR A 484 -14.88 -22.54 -46.23
CA TYR A 484 -14.63 -21.57 -47.28
C TYR A 484 -15.58 -21.80 -48.45
N VAL A 485 -16.06 -20.72 -49.07
CA VAL A 485 -16.97 -20.76 -50.22
C VAL A 485 -16.28 -20.12 -51.41
N SER A 486 -16.25 -20.83 -52.53
CA SER A 486 -15.72 -20.33 -53.79
C SER A 486 -16.54 -20.87 -54.96
N GLU A 487 -16.94 -20.00 -55.88
CA GLU A 487 -17.67 -20.38 -57.11
C GLU A 487 -18.89 -21.29 -56.86
N GLY A 488 -19.62 -21.07 -55.75
CA GLY A 488 -20.80 -21.86 -55.38
C GLY A 488 -20.50 -23.23 -54.77
N LYS A 489 -19.22 -23.60 -54.60
CA LYS A 489 -18.79 -24.81 -53.88
C LYS A 489 -18.39 -24.47 -52.45
N ILE A 490 -18.66 -25.39 -51.53
CA ILE A 490 -18.32 -25.25 -50.12
C ILE A 490 -17.17 -26.22 -49.81
N TYR A 491 -16.14 -25.68 -49.17
CA TYR A 491 -14.94 -26.40 -48.78
C TYR A 491 -14.80 -26.39 -47.27
N GLU A 492 -14.29 -27.49 -46.71
CA GLU A 492 -13.74 -27.53 -45.36
C GLU A 492 -12.29 -27.99 -45.48
N VAL A 493 -11.37 -27.18 -44.97
CA VAL A 493 -9.93 -27.48 -45.00
C VAL A 493 -9.45 -27.63 -43.57
N GLY A 494 -8.87 -28.80 -43.28
CA GLY A 494 -8.42 -29.19 -41.96
C GLY A 494 -6.90 -29.24 -41.86
N PHE A 495 -6.38 -28.72 -40.76
CA PHE A 495 -4.98 -28.67 -40.38
C PHE A 495 -4.76 -29.39 -39.05
N ARG A 496 -3.55 -29.90 -38.83
CA ARG A 496 -3.16 -30.51 -37.55
C ARG A 496 -3.25 -29.48 -36.41
N TYR A 497 -3.92 -29.82 -35.30
CA TYR A 497 -4.10 -28.91 -34.16
C TYR A 497 -2.77 -28.42 -33.56
N GLU A 498 -1.75 -29.27 -33.51
CA GLU A 498 -0.43 -28.96 -32.98
C GLU A 498 0.22 -27.78 -33.72
N SER A 499 -0.16 -27.49 -34.97
CA SER A 499 0.38 -26.32 -35.71
C SER A 499 0.08 -24.99 -35.03
N LEU A 500 -1.10 -24.82 -34.43
CA LEU A 500 -1.43 -23.63 -33.63
C LEU A 500 -0.52 -23.55 -32.41
N ARG A 501 -0.31 -24.68 -31.74
CA ARG A 501 0.51 -24.78 -30.53
C ARG A 501 1.98 -24.49 -30.84
N GLU A 502 2.48 -25.00 -31.96
CA GLU A 502 3.82 -24.74 -32.51
C GLU A 502 4.00 -23.27 -32.89
N TYR A 503 2.98 -22.64 -33.47
CA TYR A 503 3.02 -21.23 -33.84
C TYR A 503 3.09 -20.30 -32.62
N LEU A 504 2.32 -20.59 -31.56
CA LEU A 504 2.30 -19.77 -30.33
C LEU A 504 3.53 -19.99 -29.43
N HIS A 505 4.18 -21.16 -29.53
CA HIS A 505 5.25 -21.56 -28.62
C HIS A 505 6.46 -20.60 -28.59
N PRO A 506 7.02 -20.13 -29.72
CA PRO A 506 8.14 -19.17 -29.72
C PRO A 506 7.82 -17.88 -28.97
N THR A 507 6.62 -17.32 -29.17
CA THR A 507 6.16 -16.12 -28.46
C THR A 507 6.04 -16.39 -26.96
N GLY A 508 5.45 -17.53 -26.59
CA GLY A 508 5.38 -17.95 -25.19
C GLY A 508 6.75 -18.13 -24.54
N LYS A 509 7.72 -18.69 -25.28
CA LYS A 509 9.11 -18.86 -24.81
C LYS A 509 9.79 -17.52 -24.54
N ILE A 510 9.63 -16.53 -25.44
CA ILE A 510 10.17 -15.18 -25.25
C ILE A 510 9.60 -14.57 -23.97
N LEU A 511 8.27 -14.60 -23.80
CA LEU A 511 7.62 -14.04 -22.61
C LEU A 511 8.01 -14.75 -21.32
N TYR A 512 8.16 -16.09 -21.34
CA TYR A 512 8.67 -16.87 -20.21
C TYR A 512 10.06 -16.39 -19.77
N VAL A 513 10.97 -16.24 -20.71
CA VAL A 513 12.33 -15.74 -20.43
C VAL A 513 12.27 -14.29 -19.92
N SER A 514 11.45 -13.43 -20.52
CA SER A 514 11.27 -12.05 -20.06
C SER A 514 10.78 -11.95 -18.61
N VAL A 515 9.80 -12.77 -18.20
CA VAL A 515 9.32 -12.83 -16.82
C VAL A 515 10.43 -13.22 -15.85
N LEU A 516 11.24 -14.23 -16.19
CA LEU A 516 12.38 -14.66 -15.36
C LEU A 516 13.49 -13.60 -15.30
N CYS A 517 13.78 -12.93 -16.41
CA CYS A 517 14.74 -11.82 -16.46
C CYS A 517 14.27 -10.63 -15.61
N ILE A 518 12.99 -10.27 -15.66
CA ILE A 518 12.41 -9.20 -14.84
C ILE A 518 12.46 -9.57 -13.37
N LEU A 519 12.11 -10.80 -13.00
CA LEU A 519 12.26 -11.29 -11.63
C LEU A 519 13.71 -11.16 -11.15
N PHE A 520 14.68 -11.64 -11.94
CA PHE A 520 16.10 -11.54 -11.61
C PHE A 520 16.54 -10.08 -11.45
N LEU A 521 16.18 -9.21 -12.39
CA LEU A 521 16.50 -7.78 -12.35
C LEU A 521 15.91 -7.09 -11.12
N VAL A 522 14.66 -7.39 -10.76
CA VAL A 522 14.00 -6.79 -9.60
C VAL A 522 14.55 -7.35 -8.29
N LEU A 523 14.90 -8.63 -8.19
CA LEU A 523 15.46 -9.20 -6.97
C LEU A 523 16.92 -8.75 -6.72
N PHE A 524 17.76 -8.79 -7.75
CA PHE A 524 19.19 -8.50 -7.61
C PHE A 524 19.54 -7.05 -7.96
N GLY A 525 19.02 -6.53 -9.06
CA GLY A 525 19.28 -5.17 -9.53
C GLY A 525 18.77 -4.12 -8.56
N PHE A 526 17.55 -4.26 -8.02
CA PHE A 526 17.03 -3.28 -7.06
C PHE A 526 17.78 -3.37 -5.74
N ARG A 527 18.17 -4.57 -5.28
CA ARG A 527 19.00 -4.69 -4.07
C ARG A 527 20.29 -3.91 -4.24
N PHE A 528 21.00 -4.09 -5.35
CA PHE A 528 22.25 -3.39 -5.62
C PHE A 528 22.04 -1.87 -5.75
N PHE A 529 21.05 -1.45 -6.54
CA PHE A 529 20.73 -0.04 -6.79
C PHE A 529 20.32 0.71 -5.51
N PHE A 530 19.31 0.21 -4.78
CA PHE A 530 18.82 0.87 -3.56
C PHE A 530 19.78 0.74 -2.38
N GLN A 531 20.68 -0.25 -2.38
CA GLN A 531 21.72 -0.30 -1.36
C GLN A 531 22.66 0.91 -1.46
N GLY A 532 23.13 1.24 -2.66
CA GLY A 532 23.95 2.43 -2.88
C GLY A 532 23.16 3.74 -2.81
N ALA A 533 21.96 3.79 -3.38
CA ALA A 533 21.19 5.02 -3.52
C ALA A 533 20.41 5.44 -2.26
N LEU A 534 19.99 4.48 -1.42
CA LEU A 534 19.11 4.75 -0.27
C LEU A 534 19.67 4.22 1.05
N LEU A 535 20.08 2.94 1.11
CA LEU A 535 20.46 2.33 2.39
C LEU A 535 21.79 2.86 2.94
N ASN A 536 22.84 2.95 2.12
CA ASN A 536 24.14 3.44 2.57
C ASN A 536 24.07 4.91 3.02
N PRO A 537 23.45 5.85 2.28
CA PRO A 537 23.26 7.22 2.75
C PRO A 537 22.48 7.32 4.06
N LEU A 538 21.45 6.47 4.24
CA LEU A 538 20.68 6.44 5.49
C LEU A 538 21.53 5.91 6.66
N GLU A 539 22.38 4.92 6.42
CA GLU A 539 23.34 4.42 7.42
C GLU A 539 24.35 5.49 7.81
N GLU A 540 24.87 6.27 6.85
CA GLU A 540 25.74 7.42 7.12
C GLU A 540 25.06 8.46 8.02
N VAL A 541 23.79 8.78 7.77
CA VAL A 541 23.00 9.67 8.65
C VAL A 541 22.90 9.10 10.07
N VAL A 542 22.66 7.80 10.22
CA VAL A 542 22.62 7.13 11.54
C VAL A 542 23.97 7.19 12.24
N VAL A 543 25.08 7.00 11.52
CA VAL A 543 26.44 7.15 12.06
C VAL A 543 26.67 8.59 12.51
N GLY A 544 26.31 9.59 11.70
CA GLY A 544 26.44 11.00 12.08
C GLY A 544 25.64 11.36 13.34
N LEU A 545 24.41 10.84 13.47
CA LEU A 545 23.61 10.99 14.68
C LEU A 545 24.29 10.35 15.90
N ARG A 546 24.94 9.19 15.73
CA ARG A 546 25.67 8.51 16.80
C ARG A 546 26.91 9.30 17.24
N GLU A 547 27.66 9.87 16.29
CA GLU A 547 28.81 10.76 16.57
C GLU A 547 28.37 12.04 17.29
N ALA A 548 27.28 12.66 16.86
CA ALA A 548 26.74 13.83 17.55
C ALA A 548 26.30 13.48 18.98
N ASN A 549 25.67 12.33 19.19
CA ASN A 549 25.24 11.86 20.50
C ASN A 549 26.41 11.45 21.42
N SER A 550 27.54 11.02 20.86
CA SER A 550 28.77 10.77 21.64
C SER A 550 29.54 12.06 21.98
N GLY A 551 29.08 13.22 21.50
CA GLY A 551 29.67 14.53 21.75
C GLY A 551 30.67 14.99 20.68
N ASN A 552 30.92 14.17 19.65
CA ASN A 552 31.71 14.54 18.49
C ASN A 552 30.88 15.35 17.49
N LEU A 553 30.79 16.66 17.74
CA LEU A 553 30.09 17.58 16.86
C LEU A 553 30.95 18.07 15.69
N GLU A 554 32.17 17.59 15.51
CA GLU A 554 33.01 17.93 14.34
C GLU A 554 32.67 17.08 13.12
N TYR A 555 32.09 15.89 13.33
CA TYR A 555 31.61 15.04 12.25
C TYR A 555 30.59 15.78 11.38
N ARG A 556 30.73 15.66 10.05
CA ARG A 556 29.81 16.23 9.07
C ARG A 556 29.42 15.15 8.07
N LEU A 557 28.14 15.13 7.71
CA LEU A 557 27.63 14.26 6.67
C LEU A 557 27.99 14.83 5.30
N GLU A 558 28.46 13.96 4.41
CA GLU A 558 28.68 14.29 3.00
C GLU A 558 27.34 14.34 2.27
N VAL A 559 27.12 15.38 1.45
CA VAL A 559 25.90 15.50 0.64
C VAL A 559 26.15 14.88 -0.73
N LYS A 560 25.77 13.61 -0.89
CA LYS A 560 26.01 12.84 -2.12
C LYS A 560 24.92 12.99 -3.18
N VAL A 561 23.68 13.29 -2.76
CA VAL A 561 22.49 13.32 -3.62
C VAL A 561 21.68 14.59 -3.30
N GLU A 562 21.03 15.18 -4.30
CA GLU A 562 20.19 16.37 -4.18
C GLU A 562 18.69 16.03 -4.00
N ASP A 563 18.41 15.08 -3.10
CA ASP A 563 17.07 14.58 -2.78
C ASP A 563 16.71 14.81 -1.30
N GLU A 564 15.71 14.09 -0.79
CA GLU A 564 15.31 14.14 0.62
C GLU A 564 16.44 13.71 1.57
N ILE A 565 17.29 12.78 1.15
CA ILE A 565 18.44 12.35 1.96
C ILE A 565 19.50 13.45 1.99
N GLY A 566 19.77 14.10 0.85
CA GLY A 566 20.62 15.29 0.79
C GLY A 566 20.11 16.43 1.69
N PHE A 567 18.80 16.65 1.70
CA PHE A 567 18.16 17.61 2.59
C PHE A 567 18.36 17.25 4.08
N ILE A 568 18.24 15.97 4.44
CA ILE A 568 18.51 15.48 5.80
C ILE A 568 19.98 15.72 6.17
N ALA A 569 20.93 15.36 5.30
CA ALA A 569 22.36 15.56 5.54
C ALA A 569 22.70 17.05 5.77
N ARG A 570 22.17 17.95 4.94
CA ARG A 570 22.33 19.41 5.13
C ARG A 570 21.73 19.91 6.43
N SER A 571 20.54 19.43 6.77
CA SER A 571 19.83 19.82 7.99
C SER A 571 20.59 19.35 9.24
N PHE A 572 21.12 18.14 9.23
CA PHE A 572 22.00 17.62 10.27
C PHE A 572 23.26 18.47 10.42
N ASN A 573 23.94 18.82 9.32
CA ASN A 573 25.14 19.66 9.36
C ASN A 573 24.86 21.06 9.96
N LYS A 574 23.72 21.67 9.62
CA LYS A 574 23.29 22.94 10.22
C LYS A 574 23.02 22.80 11.73
N MET A 575 22.35 21.72 12.13
CA MET A 575 22.10 21.42 13.54
C MET A 575 23.42 21.24 14.32
N ALA A 576 24.34 20.41 13.82
CA ALA A 576 25.65 20.18 14.43
C ALA A 576 26.45 21.49 14.58
N GLN A 577 26.44 22.34 13.55
CA GLN A 577 27.07 23.66 13.59
C GLN A 577 26.45 24.58 14.66
N SER A 578 25.13 24.60 14.76
CA SER A 578 24.42 25.40 15.76
C SER A 578 24.77 24.96 17.17
N ILE A 579 24.81 23.64 17.43
CA ILE A 579 25.18 23.11 18.75
C ILE A 579 26.64 23.44 19.09
N GLN A 580 27.57 23.31 18.14
CA GLN A 580 28.97 23.72 18.35
C GLN A 580 29.08 25.20 18.72
N ASN A 581 28.37 26.08 18.00
CA ASN A 581 28.39 27.51 18.28
C ASN A 581 27.83 27.84 19.67
N THR A 582 26.75 27.16 20.08
CA THR A 582 26.19 27.29 21.43
C THR A 582 27.16 26.80 22.49
N ARG A 583 27.85 25.67 22.28
CA ARG A 583 28.87 25.15 23.21
C ARG A 583 30.05 26.11 23.35
N LYS A 584 30.51 26.72 22.25
CA LYS A 584 31.57 27.76 22.28
C LYS A 584 31.13 28.99 23.07
N ARG A 585 29.90 29.46 22.87
CA ARG A 585 29.34 30.58 23.65
C ARG A 585 29.27 30.24 25.14
N LEU A 586 28.76 29.06 25.50
CA LEU A 586 28.73 28.60 26.88
C LEU A 586 30.12 28.53 27.51
N HIS A 587 31.12 28.03 26.76
CA HIS A 587 32.49 27.96 27.26
C HIS A 587 33.08 29.36 27.50
N SER A 588 32.90 30.29 26.56
CA SER A 588 33.32 31.69 26.72
C SER A 588 32.59 32.38 27.88
N SER A 589 31.28 32.13 28.06
CA SER A 589 30.55 32.64 29.22
C SER A 589 31.06 32.06 30.54
N ALA A 590 31.45 30.78 30.56
CA ALA A 590 32.05 30.17 31.75
C ALA A 590 33.44 30.76 32.08
N GLU A 591 34.28 31.02 31.07
CA GLU A 591 35.58 31.69 31.25
C GLU A 591 35.43 33.14 31.73
N THR A 592 34.44 33.86 31.17
CA THR A 592 34.10 35.21 31.64
C THR A 592 33.60 35.19 33.08
N LEU A 593 32.80 34.18 33.44
CA LEU A 593 32.32 33.98 34.80
C LEU A 593 33.47 33.66 35.77
N ASP A 594 34.40 32.79 35.39
CA ASP A 594 35.57 32.44 36.20
C ASP A 594 36.48 33.66 36.46
N THR A 595 36.71 34.47 35.42
CA THR A 595 37.40 35.75 35.55
C THR A 595 36.63 36.69 36.50
N SER A 596 35.32 36.80 36.34
CA SER A 596 34.47 37.64 37.21
C SER A 596 34.49 37.17 38.67
N VAL A 597 34.55 35.85 38.92
CA VAL A 597 34.68 35.27 40.26
C VAL A 597 36.04 35.62 40.86
N THR A 598 37.10 35.61 40.06
CA THR A 598 38.45 35.99 40.49
C THR A 598 38.53 37.47 40.86
N ASP A 599 38.05 38.35 39.98
CA ASP A 599 37.98 39.79 40.23
C ASP A 599 37.13 40.12 41.48
N PHE A 600 36.02 39.41 41.66
CA PHE A 600 35.18 39.55 42.84
C PHE A 600 35.91 39.13 44.13
N SER A 601 36.71 38.06 44.08
CA SER A 601 37.53 37.61 45.20
C SER A 601 38.60 38.66 45.58
N GLU A 602 39.27 39.25 44.59
CA GLU A 602 40.24 40.34 44.81
C GLU A 602 39.58 41.59 45.39
N PHE A 603 38.44 42.01 44.83
CA PHE A 603 37.62 43.10 45.36
C PHE A 603 37.22 42.86 46.82
N THR A 604 36.83 41.63 47.16
CA THR A 604 36.44 41.26 48.52
C THR A 604 37.63 41.35 49.48
N SER A 605 38.82 40.90 49.06
CA SER A 605 40.06 40.99 49.84
C SER A 605 40.46 42.45 50.11
N LEU A 606 40.46 43.29 49.07
CA LEU A 606 40.74 44.73 49.20
C LEU A 606 39.73 45.43 50.12
N THR A 607 38.45 45.07 50.02
CA THR A 607 37.40 45.60 50.89
C THR A 607 37.61 45.21 52.34
N SER A 608 37.98 43.95 52.62
CA SER A 608 38.31 43.48 53.97
C SER A 608 39.50 44.24 54.56
N ALA A 609 40.58 44.42 53.79
CA ALA A 609 41.74 45.20 54.24
C ALA A 609 41.38 46.67 54.55
N LYS A 610 40.48 47.26 53.75
CA LYS A 610 39.98 48.62 54.01
C LYS A 610 39.11 48.69 55.26
N MET A 611 38.31 47.67 55.54
CA MET A 611 37.54 47.57 56.79
C MET A 611 38.44 47.49 58.02
N GLU A 612 39.56 46.76 57.97
CA GLU A 612 40.54 46.71 59.08
C GLU A 612 41.16 48.09 59.35
N SER A 613 41.57 48.81 58.30
CA SER A 613 42.08 50.18 58.44
C SER A 613 41.02 51.15 59.00
N GLN A 614 39.76 50.97 58.63
CA GLN A 614 38.65 51.76 59.17
C GLN A 614 38.37 51.43 60.64
N ALA A 615 38.53 50.17 61.06
CA ALA A 615 38.45 49.78 62.47
C ALA A 615 39.58 50.42 63.30
N ALA A 616 40.82 50.46 62.78
CA ALA A 616 41.93 51.14 63.44
C ALA A 616 41.67 52.66 63.59
N SER A 617 41.10 53.30 62.56
CA SER A 617 40.72 54.72 62.64
C SER A 617 39.62 54.97 63.69
N LEU A 618 38.71 54.01 63.90
CA LEU A 618 37.69 54.09 64.95
C LEU A 618 38.27 53.96 66.36
N GLU A 619 39.33 53.17 66.56
CA GLU A 619 40.05 53.12 67.84
C GLU A 619 40.71 54.45 68.17
N GLU A 620 41.31 55.13 67.18
CA GLU A 620 41.89 56.46 67.36
C GLU A 620 40.82 57.50 67.72
N VAL A 621 39.66 57.46 67.08
CA VAL A 621 38.51 58.32 67.44
C VAL A 621 38.07 58.09 68.89
N ASN A 622 38.04 56.84 69.36
CA ASN A 622 37.70 56.54 70.76
C ASN A 622 38.73 57.12 71.76
N ALA A 623 40.03 57.06 71.44
CA ALA A 623 41.08 57.67 72.28
C ALA A 623 40.96 59.21 72.33
N VAL A 624 40.59 59.84 71.21
CA VAL A 624 40.32 61.29 71.17
C VAL A 624 39.13 61.65 72.05
N ILE A 625 38.04 60.86 72.02
CA ILE A 625 36.86 61.05 72.88
C ILE A 625 37.24 60.98 74.37
N GLU A 626 38.09 60.03 74.77
CA GLU A 626 38.56 59.91 76.16
C GLU A 626 39.37 61.13 76.60
N SER A 627 40.26 61.63 75.74
CA SER A 627 41.02 62.86 76.03
C SER A 627 40.13 64.09 76.17
N LEU A 628 39.07 64.18 75.36
CA LEU A 628 38.10 65.28 75.39
C LEU A 628 37.26 65.26 76.68
N SER A 629 36.88 64.07 77.14
CA SER A 629 36.18 63.88 78.42
C SER A 629 37.00 64.42 79.59
N ASN A 630 38.29 64.05 79.67
CA ASN A 630 39.21 64.53 80.70
C ASN A 630 39.41 66.06 80.67
N ALA A 631 39.46 66.66 79.47
CA ALA A 631 39.55 68.11 79.32
C ALA A 631 38.27 68.82 79.80
N SER A 632 37.10 68.25 79.53
CA SER A 632 35.81 68.79 79.98
C SER A 632 35.70 68.79 81.50
N GLU A 633 36.18 67.74 82.18
CA GLU A 633 36.19 67.67 83.65
C GLU A 633 37.06 68.78 84.28
N LYS A 634 38.25 69.02 83.75
CA LYS A 634 39.12 70.13 84.19
C LYS A 634 38.47 71.50 84.00
N ASN A 635 37.71 71.70 82.93
CA ASN A 635 37.00 72.95 82.69
C ASN A 635 35.90 73.21 83.73
N VAL A 636 35.16 72.16 84.14
CA VAL A 636 34.16 72.27 85.21
C VAL A 636 34.79 72.73 86.52
N ASP A 637 35.95 72.17 86.87
CA ASP A 637 36.65 72.51 88.12
C ASP A 637 37.22 73.94 88.10
N SER A 638 37.71 74.41 86.94
CA SER A 638 38.13 75.81 86.75
C SER A 638 36.98 76.80 86.94
N ILE A 639 35.78 76.48 86.43
CA ILE A 639 34.58 77.31 86.61
C ILE A 639 34.18 77.36 88.10
N ARG A 640 34.29 76.24 88.81
CA ARG A 640 34.00 76.18 90.25
C ARG A 640 34.91 77.12 91.05
N ILE A 641 36.22 77.11 90.80
CA ILE A 641 37.21 77.98 91.47
C ILE A 641 36.97 79.46 91.13
N GLN A 642 36.62 79.78 89.87
CA GLN A 642 36.31 81.17 89.49
C GLN A 642 35.10 81.73 90.24
N ASN A 643 34.07 80.91 90.49
CA ASN A 643 32.90 81.33 91.25
C ASN A 643 33.22 81.63 92.73
N GLU A 644 34.09 80.84 93.37
CA GLU A 644 34.54 81.09 94.75
C GLU A 644 35.27 82.44 94.86
N ASN A 645 36.16 82.74 93.90
CA ASN A 645 36.90 84.02 93.87
C ASN A 645 35.99 85.24 93.66
N LEU A 646 34.91 85.11 92.89
CA LEU A 646 33.93 86.19 92.67
C LEU A 646 33.18 86.56 93.95
N ILE A 647 32.90 85.57 94.83
CA ILE A 647 32.26 85.81 96.12
C ILE A 647 33.20 86.60 97.05
N GLU A 648 34.47 86.24 97.10
CA GLU A 648 35.49 86.96 97.89
C GLU A 648 35.67 88.42 97.43
N LEU A 649 35.67 88.63 96.11
CA LEU A 649 35.81 89.96 95.51
C LEU A 649 34.63 90.88 95.85
N ASN A 650 33.42 90.33 95.94
CA ASN A 650 32.23 91.07 96.34
C ASN A 650 32.31 91.56 97.81
N GLN A 651 32.79 90.70 98.73
CA GLN A 651 33.04 91.09 100.12
C GLN A 651 34.06 92.22 100.24
N LYS A 652 35.16 92.16 99.48
CA LYS A 652 36.20 93.21 99.47
C LYS A 652 35.65 94.55 98.93
N SER A 653 34.73 94.52 97.97
CA SER A 653 34.10 95.72 97.42
C SER A 653 33.23 96.46 98.46
N GLN A 654 32.53 95.75 99.34
CA GLN A 654 31.73 96.37 100.41
C GLN A 654 32.59 97.09 101.45
N VAL A 655 33.76 96.54 101.80
CA VAL A 655 34.72 97.21 102.70
C VAL A 655 35.27 98.50 102.08
N LEU A 656 35.49 98.52 100.76
CA LEU A 656 35.96 99.70 100.05
C LEU A 656 34.95 100.86 100.10
N LEU A 657 33.65 100.57 100.06
CA LEU A 657 32.59 101.59 100.15
C LEU A 657 32.57 102.30 101.51
N ASP A 658 32.83 101.59 102.62
CA ASP A 658 32.91 102.19 103.98
C ASP A 658 34.12 103.14 104.11
N VAL A 659 35.25 102.80 103.49
CA VAL A 659 36.46 103.64 103.48
C VAL A 659 36.22 104.93 102.68
N ILE A 660 35.55 104.85 101.53
CA ILE A 660 35.22 106.03 100.71
C ILE A 660 34.29 107.00 101.48
N ALA A 661 33.34 106.48 102.25
CA ALA A 661 32.44 107.30 103.08
C ALA A 661 33.21 108.10 104.15
N LYS A 662 34.18 107.47 104.84
CA LYS A 662 35.04 108.14 105.85
C LYS A 662 35.95 109.21 105.25
N ILE A 663 36.50 108.98 104.06
CA ILE A 663 37.36 109.96 103.36
C ILE A 663 36.55 111.19 102.95
N SER A 664 35.32 111.01 102.47
CA SER A 664 34.44 112.12 102.07
C SER A 664 34.12 113.06 103.24
N ASP A 665 33.99 112.54 104.46
CA ASP A 665 33.68 113.33 105.65
C ASP A 665 34.91 114.14 106.10
N HIS A 666 36.10 113.54 106.04
CA HIS A 666 37.37 114.21 106.34
C HIS A 666 37.69 115.34 105.34
N SER A 667 37.35 115.17 104.06
CA SER A 667 37.55 116.19 103.02
C SER A 667 36.70 117.45 103.25
N LYS A 668 35.53 117.34 103.88
CA LYS A 668 34.70 118.53 104.22
C LYS A 668 35.34 119.37 105.31
N GLY A 669 35.98 118.74 106.30
CA GLY A 669 36.69 119.45 107.37
C GLY A 669 37.90 120.25 106.87
N LEU A 670 38.62 119.73 105.86
CA LEU A 670 39.79 120.39 105.25
C LEU A 670 39.44 121.68 104.48
N ASP A 671 38.28 121.74 103.80
CA ASP A 671 37.86 122.93 103.05
C ASP A 671 37.58 124.13 103.97
N THR A 672 36.99 123.88 105.14
CA THR A 672 36.76 124.89 106.18
C THR A 672 38.07 125.49 106.70
N ASN A 673 39.06 124.66 107.01
CA ASN A 673 40.37 125.14 107.50
C ASN A 673 41.13 125.94 106.43
N ALA A 674 41.05 125.53 105.16
CA ALA A 674 41.71 126.24 104.06
C ALA A 674 41.14 127.65 103.84
N ARG A 675 39.83 127.86 104.09
CA ARG A 675 39.19 129.18 104.01
C ARG A 675 39.66 130.14 105.10
N GLU A 676 39.82 129.67 106.34
CA GLU A 676 40.35 130.49 107.45
C GLU A 676 41.79 130.92 107.20
N SER A 677 42.67 129.98 106.79
CA SER A 677 44.07 130.29 106.49
C SER A 677 44.25 131.32 105.36
N LYS A 678 43.35 131.35 104.37
CA LYS A 678 43.39 132.33 103.28
C LYS A 678 43.08 133.76 103.76
N LEU A 679 42.19 133.89 104.75
CA LEU A 679 41.76 135.17 105.32
C LEU A 679 42.88 135.79 106.17
N GLU A 680 43.61 134.99 106.93
CA GLU A 680 44.79 135.43 107.69
C GLU A 680 45.94 135.90 106.78
N MET A 681 46.16 135.20 105.66
CA MET A 681 47.26 135.51 104.73
C MET A 681 47.08 136.87 104.00
N GLU A 682 45.83 137.34 103.80
CA GLU A 682 45.58 138.67 103.22
C GLU A 682 45.95 139.83 104.16
N VAL A 683 45.72 139.65 105.47
CA VAL A 683 46.07 140.63 106.50
C VAL A 683 47.59 140.80 106.59
N VAL A 684 48.33 139.69 106.51
CA VAL A 684 49.81 139.69 106.51
C VAL A 684 50.36 140.41 105.28
N LYS A 685 49.81 140.17 104.08
CA LYS A 685 50.26 140.81 102.84
C LYS A 685 50.16 142.34 102.89
N LYS A 686 49.06 142.86 103.43
CA LYS A 686 48.82 144.31 103.54
C LYS A 686 49.78 145.01 104.53
N SER A 687 50.24 144.30 105.56
CA SER A 687 51.20 144.80 106.56
C SER A 687 52.63 144.89 105.98
N VAL A 688 53.03 143.91 105.16
CA VAL A 688 54.35 143.85 104.53
C VAL A 688 54.53 144.96 103.47
N GLU A 689 53.51 145.24 102.66
CA GLU A 689 53.55 146.32 101.64
C GLU A 689 53.69 147.72 102.26
N LYS A 690 53.04 147.98 103.41
CA LYS A 690 53.14 149.26 104.14
C LYS A 690 54.55 149.49 104.71
N THR A 691 55.18 148.43 105.19
CA THR A 691 56.55 148.47 105.76
C THR A 691 57.59 148.70 104.67
N GLY A 692 57.41 148.12 103.48
CA GLY A 692 58.27 148.34 102.31
C GLY A 692 58.26 149.78 101.78
N GLN A 693 57.11 150.47 101.82
CA GLN A 693 57.03 151.89 101.44
C GLN A 693 57.74 152.82 102.43
N PHE A 694 57.69 152.51 103.73
CA PHE A 694 58.33 153.33 104.76
C PHE A 694 59.87 153.30 104.66
N LEU A 695 60.44 152.12 104.41
CA LEU A 695 61.88 151.94 104.21
C LEU A 695 62.39 152.63 102.93
N LYS A 696 61.57 152.67 101.87
CA LYS A 696 61.91 153.33 100.60
C LYS A 696 61.95 154.86 100.70
N ASN A 697 61.12 155.45 101.56
CA ASN A 697 61.11 156.91 101.80
C ASN A 697 62.30 157.38 102.65
N ILE A 698 62.77 156.56 103.61
CA ILE A 698 63.96 156.86 104.42
C ILE A 698 65.24 156.79 103.56
N SER A 699 65.36 155.76 102.72
CA SER A 699 66.53 155.57 101.85
C SER A 699 66.74 156.71 100.84
N ASN A 700 65.66 157.37 100.40
CA ASN A 700 65.73 158.41 99.37
C ASN A 700 66.08 159.81 99.91
N SER A 701 66.01 160.03 101.23
CA SER A 701 66.19 161.38 101.80
C SER A 701 67.63 161.75 102.15
N PHE A 702 68.56 160.79 102.26
CA PHE A 702 69.95 161.09 102.66
C PHE A 702 70.97 161.21 101.52
N GLN A 703 70.58 161.01 100.24
CA GLN A 703 71.48 161.13 99.09
C GLN A 703 71.50 162.50 98.39
N ARG A 704 71.14 163.61 99.08
CA ARG A 704 71.32 164.97 98.54
C ARG A 704 71.83 165.94 99.62
N VAL A 705 72.97 166.60 99.32
CA VAL A 705 73.49 167.90 99.88
C VAL A 705 74.29 167.71 101.19
N ASP A 706 75.55 168.15 101.38
CA ASP A 706 76.40 169.21 100.78
C ASP A 706 75.73 170.58 100.66
#